data_AF-A0A1Q9DDB4-F1
#
_entry.id   AF-A0A1Q9DDB4-F1
#
_cell.length_a   1.000
_cell.length_b   1.000
_cell.length_c   1.000
_cell.angle_alpha   90.00
_cell.angle_beta   90.00
_cell.angle_gamma   90.00
#
_symmetry.space_group_name_H-M   'P 1'
#
loop_
_entity.id
_entity.type
_entity.pdbx_description
1 polymer ?
#
loop_
_entity_poly.entity_id
_entity_poly.type
_entity_poly.pdbx_seq_one_letter_code
_entity_poly.pdbx_strand_id
1 'polypeptide(L)'
;MHLGRTWLRHAVLLILSTSTAGNYQGDPCATALLLVAHRDDETFFAGEALLGRKASLPWGCRRVWWHVVVVAGRGDPSTREELNTVLNIARSHTLAARIVEEVWNYADCNVPYCYEFLDGPVPIQKRLHDILASRSWDYVVTHNEQGEYHHYQHAGLHAAVRDALQKLENPPQLLVFNPMPELNVSVSPGKARMLEAYMKTKPNSARQMTVQGLARYTEHLVPAIAFFRPRPLGVAFAHAMQGVDLPFMYDWTLMHPAGHLPPFSAKDCAVVVQDFFGNTWFNFCGRPDTAQYPDVCRALRREKDQLSSRLVALFQNFEDMAQAHEVAQVPNPLSHAPTLRCLKMQGIGSFGDVVGWEVLAEVRKPCYIVLLVLRRIMVGWKKGYQGRTYKVLRETEPRLLTSIHQEVSWDEVDPITVQPDDVVGWQIFLQTDEINSLSMHPAVPEDEADEFCIGGRGCDEAGLCAFDVKPPEVQDLRVQKVSVRVIPRRSRQQARPNPFFDVMPALNISEYVDASTTYEELMTIRQKLDHSDLGMFEDKIRLRTELLPAAGVLATPSIHLSNTDFNIAYLIEGRRSYVVKPSHMSESQNVFVMHNGMNLLRQAWGWPGTSSIEEIQAAVHQFSEQSALDWECKALVASKPGVIVEELVLAEVGGRLAVDEFKFYTVFGKVAFGEEIFSSAGTVMEIDRDGQILTNKMECPPFCVRPCYAEMVEIAEKVATHARADFLRVDVLVQGSCSGLYVSEVELFPASDFSPFLKEAVAARWREGYAV
;
A
#
# COMPACT_ATOMS: atom_id res chain seq x y z
N MET A 1 69.22 10.18 35.38
CA MET A 1 68.79 11.54 34.95
C MET A 1 68.36 11.41 33.49
N HIS A 2 67.10 11.66 33.11
CA HIS A 2 66.43 12.99 33.00
C HIS A 2 67.10 13.85 31.91
N LEU A 3 66.45 14.46 30.91
CA LEU A 3 65.04 14.56 30.41
C LEU A 3 65.15 14.78 28.86
N GLY A 4 64.12 14.81 27.99
CA GLY A 4 62.65 14.62 28.08
C GLY A 4 62.02 15.15 26.76
N ARG A 5 61.38 14.32 25.92
CA ARG A 5 59.91 14.12 25.83
C ARG A 5 59.05 15.41 25.88
N THR A 6 59.03 16.23 24.82
CA THR A 6 57.99 17.31 24.69
C THR A 6 57.70 17.84 23.25
N TRP A 7 57.67 17.02 22.19
CA TRP A 7 57.28 17.48 20.84
C TRP A 7 56.29 16.56 20.09
N LEU A 8 55.40 15.86 20.82
CA LEU A 8 54.41 14.94 20.23
C LEU A 8 53.11 14.89 21.05
N ARG A 9 52.47 16.06 21.26
CA ARG A 9 51.23 16.20 22.05
C ARG A 9 50.15 17.15 21.51
N HIS A 10 50.29 17.69 20.30
CA HIS A 10 49.30 18.62 19.70
C HIS A 10 48.75 18.18 18.33
N ALA A 11 48.94 16.91 17.92
CA ALA A 11 48.49 16.42 16.60
C ALA A 11 47.71 15.08 16.64
N VAL A 12 47.40 14.54 17.82
CA VAL A 12 46.68 13.25 17.98
C VAL A 12 45.61 13.39 19.08
N LEU A 13 44.81 14.45 19.00
CA LEU A 13 43.69 14.73 19.92
C LEU A 13 42.51 15.45 19.23
N LEU A 14 42.42 15.30 17.91
CA LEU A 14 41.17 15.21 17.17
C LEU A 14 41.15 13.81 16.52
N ILE A 15 39.97 13.30 16.14
CA ILE A 15 39.75 11.89 15.72
C ILE A 15 39.85 10.88 16.87
N LEU A 16 39.27 11.21 18.03
CA LEU A 16 38.55 10.26 18.88
C LEU A 16 37.30 10.93 19.46
N SER A 17 36.49 11.54 18.59
CA SER A 17 35.07 11.67 18.91
C SER A 17 34.46 10.29 18.75
N THR A 18 34.19 9.63 19.89
CA THR A 18 33.16 8.59 19.92
C THR A 18 31.91 9.13 19.23
N SER A 19 31.38 8.43 18.24
CA SER A 19 30.08 8.73 17.65
C SER A 19 28.96 8.35 18.61
N THR A 20 28.91 9.06 19.75
CA THR A 20 27.65 9.27 20.46
C THR A 20 26.66 9.78 19.42
N ALA A 21 25.50 9.12 19.30
CA ALA A 21 24.46 9.48 18.35
C ALA A 21 24.30 11.00 18.30
N GLY A 22 24.63 11.61 17.16
CA GLY A 22 24.66 13.05 17.04
C GLY A 22 23.27 13.59 17.33
N ASN A 23 23.14 14.44 18.36
CA ASN A 23 21.91 15.16 18.62
C ASN A 23 21.58 15.97 17.36
N TYR A 24 20.64 15.49 16.55
CA TYR A 24 20.16 16.16 15.34
C TYR A 24 19.37 17.42 15.76
N GLN A 25 20.11 18.50 16.05
CA GLN A 25 19.63 19.75 16.64
C GLN A 25 18.91 20.70 15.68
N GLY A 26 18.50 20.25 14.49
CA GLY A 26 17.61 21.07 13.66
C GLY A 26 16.23 21.21 14.32
N ASP A 27 15.59 22.36 14.18
CA ASP A 27 14.25 22.59 14.71
C ASP A 27 13.19 21.62 14.12
N PRO A 28 12.08 21.34 14.82
CA PRO A 28 10.96 20.60 14.26
C PRO A 28 10.31 21.37 13.11
N CYS A 29 9.83 20.66 12.08
CA CYS A 29 9.07 21.27 10.99
C CYS A 29 7.59 21.51 11.34
N ALA A 30 7.10 20.94 12.44
CA ALA A 30 5.76 21.17 12.98
C ALA A 30 5.69 20.78 14.47
N THR A 31 4.75 21.39 15.18
CA THR A 31 4.30 21.04 16.53
C THR A 31 2.91 20.41 16.46
N ALA A 32 2.74 19.25 17.09
CA ALA A 32 1.48 18.50 17.04
C ALA A 32 1.06 17.98 18.42
N LEU A 33 -0.22 18.15 18.72
CA LEU A 33 -0.88 17.61 19.91
C LEU A 33 -1.67 16.37 19.50
N LEU A 34 -1.27 15.19 19.97
CA LEU A 34 -1.95 13.91 19.74
C LEU A 34 -2.79 13.57 20.97
N LEU A 35 -4.11 13.51 20.80
CA LEU A 35 -5.11 13.24 21.85
C LEU A 35 -5.81 11.91 21.57
N VAL A 36 -5.62 10.93 22.44
CA VAL A 36 -6.26 9.61 22.33
C VAL A 36 -7.07 9.24 23.58
N ALA A 37 -8.11 8.43 23.39
CA ALA A 37 -9.02 8.02 24.45
C ALA A 37 -8.32 7.06 25.41
N HIS A 38 -7.71 5.99 24.90
CA HIS A 38 -7.07 4.94 25.68
C HIS A 38 -5.55 4.90 25.50
N ARG A 39 -4.89 4.15 26.39
CA ARG A 39 -3.51 3.68 26.17
C ARG A 39 -3.54 2.63 25.06
N ASP A 40 -2.59 2.66 24.14
CA ASP A 40 -2.43 1.83 22.94
C ASP A 40 -3.10 2.30 21.64
N ASP A 41 -4.11 3.18 21.72
CA ASP A 41 -4.66 3.93 20.57
C ASP A 41 -3.57 4.70 19.79
N GLU A 42 -2.63 5.34 20.51
CA GLU A 42 -1.58 6.15 19.88
C GLU A 42 -0.63 5.31 19.02
N THR A 43 -0.45 4.03 19.37
CA THR A 43 0.33 3.06 18.62
C THR A 43 -0.50 2.41 17.50
N PHE A 44 -1.79 2.17 17.73
CA PHE A 44 -2.66 1.58 16.70
C PHE A 44 -2.88 2.53 15.52
N PHE A 45 -3.16 3.81 15.81
CA PHE A 45 -3.64 4.76 14.81
C PHE A 45 -2.61 5.83 14.40
N ALA A 46 -1.52 5.99 15.16
CA ALA A 46 -0.47 6.98 14.88
C ALA A 46 0.98 6.47 15.13
N GLY A 47 1.20 5.16 15.31
CA GLY A 47 2.53 4.59 15.54
C GLY A 47 3.54 4.92 14.44
N GLU A 48 3.19 4.76 13.16
CA GLU A 48 4.05 5.14 12.02
C GLU A 48 4.31 6.65 11.93
N ALA A 49 3.33 7.47 12.34
CA ALA A 49 3.48 8.93 12.41
C ALA A 49 4.44 9.36 13.54
N LEU A 50 4.32 8.74 14.73
CA LEU A 50 5.22 8.90 15.87
C LEU A 50 6.64 8.39 15.58
N LEU A 51 6.78 7.37 14.74
CA LEU A 51 8.06 6.83 14.26
C LEU A 51 8.71 7.67 13.15
N GLY A 52 8.00 8.65 12.58
CA GLY A 52 8.52 9.50 11.50
C GLY A 52 8.73 8.80 10.16
N ARG A 53 8.19 7.58 9.96
CA ARG A 53 8.48 6.74 8.78
C ARG A 53 7.65 7.08 7.55
N LYS A 54 6.37 7.42 7.73
CA LYS A 54 5.54 8.02 6.67
C LYS A 54 5.75 9.54 6.62
N ALA A 55 5.12 10.21 5.66
CA ALA A 55 4.79 11.63 5.83
C ALA A 55 3.88 11.74 7.07
N SER A 56 4.44 12.04 8.24
CA SER A 56 3.74 11.93 9.53
C SER A 56 2.54 12.88 9.66
N LEU A 57 2.52 13.91 8.83
CA LEU A 57 1.50 14.94 8.73
C LEU A 57 1.34 15.32 7.24
N PRO A 58 0.27 16.04 6.86
CA PRO A 58 0.19 16.72 5.58
C PRO A 58 1.49 17.46 5.25
N TRP A 59 1.81 17.57 3.95
CA TRP A 59 3.01 18.25 3.43
C TRP A 59 4.36 17.56 3.73
N GLY A 60 4.37 16.33 4.25
CA GLY A 60 5.60 15.53 4.32
C GLY A 60 6.51 15.81 5.51
N CYS A 61 6.08 16.62 6.48
CA CYS A 61 6.86 16.88 7.70
C CYS A 61 7.01 15.59 8.54
N ARG A 62 8.24 15.08 8.62
CA ARG A 62 8.62 13.91 9.44
C ARG A 62 9.16 14.29 10.82
N ARG A 63 9.82 15.45 10.93
CA ARG A 63 10.47 15.96 12.15
C ARG A 63 9.49 16.76 13.01
N VAL A 64 8.49 16.08 13.54
CA VAL A 64 7.42 16.67 14.35
C VAL A 64 7.82 16.71 15.82
N TRP A 65 7.46 17.78 16.55
CA TRP A 65 7.41 17.76 18.01
C TRP A 65 6.01 17.35 18.47
N TRP A 66 5.89 16.12 18.97
CA TRP A 66 4.67 15.56 19.52
C TRP A 66 4.51 15.85 21.01
N HIS A 67 3.30 16.23 21.41
CA HIS A 67 2.79 16.08 22.78
C HIS A 67 1.65 15.06 22.72
N VAL A 68 1.84 13.90 23.34
CA VAL A 68 0.90 12.77 23.33
C VAL A 68 0.13 12.76 24.64
N VAL A 69 -1.19 12.77 24.56
CA VAL A 69 -2.10 12.79 25.70
C VAL A 69 -3.02 11.58 25.63
N VAL A 70 -2.94 10.71 26.64
CA VAL A 70 -3.89 9.63 26.87
C VAL A 70 -4.93 10.11 27.89
N VAL A 71 -6.20 10.17 27.49
CA VAL A 71 -7.27 10.75 28.31
C VAL A 71 -7.69 9.79 29.43
N ALA A 72 -8.06 8.56 29.08
CA ALA A 72 -8.46 7.52 30.03
C ALA A 72 -7.25 6.75 30.56
N GLY A 73 -7.08 6.75 31.88
CA GLY A 73 -5.97 6.05 32.55
C GLY A 73 -6.32 5.49 33.93
N ARG A 74 -7.51 5.83 34.45
CA ARG A 74 -8.08 5.36 35.72
C ARG A 74 -7.18 5.54 36.96
N GLY A 75 -6.15 6.37 36.88
CA GLY A 75 -5.15 6.53 37.95
C GLY A 75 -4.19 5.35 38.12
N ASP A 76 -4.20 4.36 37.21
CA ASP A 76 -3.33 3.19 37.21
C ASP A 76 -1.88 3.60 36.86
N PRO A 77 -0.90 3.52 37.80
CA PRO A 77 0.47 3.93 37.52
C PRO A 77 1.12 3.12 36.39
N SER A 78 0.69 1.86 36.20
CA SER A 78 1.22 1.01 35.13
C SER A 78 0.83 1.51 33.74
N THR A 79 -0.27 2.26 33.59
CA THR A 79 -0.62 2.94 32.32
C THR A 79 0.48 3.92 31.90
N ARG A 80 1.04 4.68 32.84
CA ARG A 80 2.08 5.68 32.55
C ARG A 80 3.42 5.02 32.23
N GLU A 81 3.74 3.92 32.91
CA GLU A 81 4.96 3.14 32.65
C GLU A 81 4.89 2.41 31.30
N GLU A 82 3.75 1.80 30.96
CA GLU A 82 3.48 1.21 29.64
C GLU A 82 3.64 2.27 28.53
N LEU A 83 2.95 3.40 28.62
CA LEU A 83 3.02 4.48 27.64
C LEU A 83 4.44 5.07 27.51
N ASN A 84 5.15 5.28 28.63
CA ASN A 84 6.53 5.79 28.60
C ASN A 84 7.47 4.79 27.91
N THR A 85 7.33 3.49 28.18
CA THR A 85 8.11 2.42 27.53
C THR A 85 7.89 2.41 26.01
N VAL A 86 6.63 2.51 25.59
CA VAL A 86 6.23 2.52 24.17
C VAL A 86 6.74 3.78 23.46
N LEU A 87 6.56 4.95 24.05
CA LEU A 87 7.05 6.20 23.46
C LEU A 87 8.57 6.35 23.53
N ASN A 88 9.27 5.62 24.40
CA ASN A 88 10.74 5.50 24.34
C ASN A 88 11.21 4.72 23.12
N ILE A 89 10.44 3.74 22.63
CA ILE A 89 10.71 3.09 21.34
C ILE A 89 10.51 4.10 20.21
N ALA A 90 9.41 4.85 20.19
CA ALA A 90 9.21 5.91 19.19
C ALA A 90 10.35 6.97 19.19
N ARG A 91 10.81 7.38 20.38
CA ARG A 91 11.96 8.29 20.56
C ARG A 91 13.28 7.73 20.01
N SER A 92 13.54 6.42 20.15
CA SER A 92 14.81 5.82 19.71
C SER A 92 14.94 5.74 18.18
N HIS A 93 13.84 5.90 17.44
CA HIS A 93 13.84 5.92 15.97
C HIS A 93 14.32 7.26 15.35
N THR A 94 14.71 8.26 16.16
CA THR A 94 15.38 9.54 15.80
C THR A 94 14.72 10.48 14.77
N LEU A 95 13.66 10.05 14.07
CA LEU A 95 12.98 10.85 13.05
C LEU A 95 12.00 11.88 13.65
N ALA A 96 11.31 11.54 14.74
CA ALA A 96 10.54 12.52 15.51
C ALA A 96 11.47 13.47 16.28
N ALA A 97 11.24 14.78 16.20
CA ALA A 97 12.14 15.77 16.80
C ALA A 97 12.10 15.75 18.33
N ARG A 98 10.91 15.51 18.90
CA ARG A 98 10.67 15.37 20.35
C ARG A 98 9.31 14.73 20.59
N ILE A 99 9.19 13.90 21.62
CA ILE A 99 7.91 13.34 22.09
C ILE A 99 7.80 13.60 23.59
N VAL A 100 6.71 14.23 24.03
CA VAL A 100 6.34 14.46 25.44
C VAL A 100 5.03 13.71 25.72
N GLU A 101 4.92 13.00 26.84
CA GLU A 101 3.72 12.23 27.19
C GLU A 101 3.00 12.73 28.45
N GLU A 102 1.67 12.64 28.41
CA GLU A 102 0.78 13.02 29.51
C GLU A 102 -0.40 12.03 29.61
N VAL A 103 -0.86 11.78 30.84
CA VAL A 103 -2.04 10.93 31.11
C VAL A 103 -2.98 11.71 32.02
N TRP A 104 -4.23 11.93 31.59
CA TRP A 104 -5.19 12.76 32.34
C TRP A 104 -6.02 12.00 33.39
N ASN A 105 -6.02 10.66 33.35
CA ASN A 105 -6.68 9.79 34.33
C ASN A 105 -8.21 9.95 34.42
N TYR A 106 -8.87 10.25 33.31
CA TYR A 106 -10.33 10.08 33.20
C TYR A 106 -10.71 8.59 33.31
N ALA A 107 -12.01 8.35 33.50
CA ALA A 107 -12.57 7.01 33.57
C ALA A 107 -12.35 6.24 32.24
N ASP A 108 -11.80 5.05 32.35
CA ASP A 108 -11.76 4.05 31.28
C ASP A 108 -13.01 3.17 31.42
N CYS A 109 -13.81 3.07 30.37
CA CYS A 109 -15.14 2.46 30.41
C CYS A 109 -15.54 1.93 29.03
N ASN A 110 -16.36 0.86 29.04
CA ASN A 110 -16.83 0.17 27.83
C ASN A 110 -18.38 0.14 27.75
N VAL A 111 -19.07 1.14 28.30
CA VAL A 111 -20.54 1.23 28.36
C VAL A 111 -21.06 2.58 27.85
N PRO A 112 -22.08 2.63 26.97
CA PRO A 112 -22.51 3.87 26.30
C PRO A 112 -22.90 5.06 27.19
N TYR A 113 -23.15 4.83 28.49
CA TYR A 113 -23.61 5.83 29.46
C TYR A 113 -22.49 6.36 30.37
N CYS A 114 -21.24 6.35 29.92
CA CYS A 114 -20.09 6.77 30.74
C CYS A 114 -19.92 8.31 30.77
N TYR A 115 -20.82 9.00 31.48
CA TYR A 115 -20.76 10.45 31.69
C TYR A 115 -19.43 10.90 32.35
N GLU A 116 -18.87 10.06 33.24
CA GLU A 116 -17.59 10.30 33.95
C GLU A 116 -16.37 10.49 33.02
N PHE A 117 -16.43 10.10 31.75
CA PHE A 117 -15.34 10.34 30.80
C PHE A 117 -15.20 11.81 30.42
N LEU A 118 -16.32 12.54 30.32
CA LEU A 118 -16.32 13.98 30.00
C LEU A 118 -16.27 14.82 31.29
N ASP A 119 -16.97 14.34 32.34
CA ASP A 119 -17.16 15.01 33.64
C ASP A 119 -16.16 14.56 34.72
N GLY A 120 -14.93 14.21 34.34
CA GLY A 120 -13.89 13.81 35.28
C GLY A 120 -13.45 14.91 36.27
N PRO A 121 -12.40 14.68 37.08
CA PRO A 121 -12.01 15.56 38.20
C PRO A 121 -11.75 17.04 37.82
N VAL A 122 -11.47 17.28 36.54
CA VAL A 122 -11.61 18.57 35.87
C VAL A 122 -12.43 18.28 34.61
N PRO A 123 -13.42 19.10 34.19
CA PRO A 123 -14.13 18.88 32.93
C PRO A 123 -13.15 18.85 31.75
N ILE A 124 -13.32 17.89 30.83
CA ILE A 124 -12.37 17.67 29.73
C ILE A 124 -12.18 18.91 28.84
N GLN A 125 -13.24 19.72 28.67
CA GLN A 125 -13.21 20.96 27.90
C GLN A 125 -12.26 22.00 28.51
N LYS A 126 -12.12 22.03 29.85
CA LYS A 126 -11.15 22.90 30.52
C LYS A 126 -9.72 22.39 30.31
N ARG A 127 -9.48 21.08 30.40
CA ARG A 127 -8.15 20.50 30.11
C ARG A 127 -7.73 20.75 28.66
N LEU A 128 -8.65 20.59 27.71
CA LEU A 128 -8.46 20.91 26.30
C LEU A 128 -8.14 22.40 26.10
N HIS A 129 -8.88 23.31 26.72
CA HIS A 129 -8.56 24.74 26.69
C HIS A 129 -7.16 25.03 27.23
N ASP A 130 -6.82 24.50 28.41
CA ASP A 130 -5.53 24.75 29.07
C ASP A 130 -4.33 24.23 28.26
N ILE A 131 -4.44 23.06 27.61
CA ILE A 131 -3.35 22.53 26.76
C ILE A 131 -3.27 23.21 25.39
N LEU A 132 -4.40 23.56 24.78
CA LEU A 132 -4.44 24.31 23.52
C LEU A 132 -3.89 25.74 23.69
N ALA A 133 -4.10 26.36 24.86
CA ALA A 133 -3.52 27.65 25.21
C ALA A 133 -2.04 27.58 25.68
N SER A 134 -1.50 26.39 25.95
CA SER A 134 -0.15 26.25 26.52
C SER A 134 0.99 26.62 25.56
N ARG A 135 0.73 26.63 24.24
CA ARG A 135 1.61 27.05 23.15
C ARG A 135 0.83 27.14 21.84
N SER A 136 1.43 27.73 20.81
CA SER A 136 0.96 27.55 19.44
C SER A 136 1.18 26.10 19.00
N TRP A 137 0.17 25.52 18.36
CA TRP A 137 0.21 24.22 17.72
C TRP A 137 0.00 24.41 16.22
N ASP A 138 0.65 23.60 15.38
CA ASP A 138 0.35 23.56 13.94
C ASP A 138 -0.81 22.58 13.67
N TYR A 139 -0.81 21.45 14.38
CA TYR A 139 -1.78 20.36 14.21
C TYR A 139 -2.32 19.85 15.55
N VAL A 140 -3.58 19.43 15.54
CA VAL A 140 -4.17 18.59 16.59
C VAL A 140 -4.65 17.31 15.94
N VAL A 141 -4.25 16.16 16.49
CA VAL A 141 -4.56 14.83 15.97
C VAL A 141 -5.40 14.09 16.99
N THR A 142 -6.53 13.52 16.59
CA THR A 142 -7.39 12.73 17.47
C THR A 142 -8.21 11.68 16.69
N HIS A 143 -9.17 11.06 17.33
CA HIS A 143 -10.10 10.12 16.71
C HIS A 143 -10.99 10.80 15.65
N ASN A 144 -11.54 10.01 14.74
CA ASN A 144 -12.59 10.49 13.84
C ASN A 144 -13.96 10.58 14.53
N GLU A 145 -14.91 11.25 13.87
CA GLU A 145 -16.28 11.45 14.37
C GLU A 145 -17.05 10.14 14.62
N GLN A 146 -16.63 9.04 13.99
CA GLN A 146 -17.23 7.71 14.13
C GLN A 146 -16.60 6.89 15.26
N GLY A 147 -15.50 7.38 15.86
CA GLY A 147 -14.76 6.70 16.92
C GLY A 147 -14.01 5.44 16.46
N GLU A 148 -13.49 5.45 15.24
CA GLU A 148 -12.92 4.32 14.48
C GLU A 148 -13.86 3.11 14.43
N TYR A 149 -13.89 2.32 15.50
CA TYR A 149 -14.74 1.15 15.70
C TYR A 149 -15.98 1.44 16.56
N HIS A 150 -16.55 2.64 16.44
CA HIS A 150 -17.69 3.10 17.24
C HIS A 150 -17.47 3.08 18.75
N HIS A 151 -16.22 3.24 19.20
CA HIS A 151 -16.00 3.44 20.62
C HIS A 151 -16.50 4.83 21.02
N TYR A 152 -17.52 4.88 21.87
CA TYR A 152 -18.18 6.14 22.23
C TYR A 152 -17.24 7.12 22.94
N GLN A 153 -16.18 6.65 23.62
CA GLN A 153 -15.13 7.54 24.17
C GLN A 153 -14.29 8.19 23.07
N HIS A 154 -14.07 7.52 21.94
CA HIS A 154 -13.31 8.07 20.80
C HIS A 154 -14.14 9.16 20.12
N ALA A 155 -15.41 8.87 19.82
CA ALA A 155 -16.34 9.85 19.24
C ALA A 155 -16.62 11.03 20.19
N GLY A 156 -16.75 10.76 21.50
CA GLY A 156 -16.90 11.81 22.53
C GLY A 156 -15.66 12.69 22.66
N LEU A 157 -14.45 12.11 22.58
CA LEU A 157 -13.20 12.86 22.56
C LEU A 157 -13.07 13.70 21.27
N HIS A 158 -13.39 13.13 20.11
CA HIS A 158 -13.44 13.87 18.84
C HIS A 158 -14.34 15.12 18.94
N ALA A 159 -15.57 14.95 19.42
CA ALA A 159 -16.52 16.04 19.60
C ALA A 159 -15.97 17.11 20.57
N ALA A 160 -15.43 16.70 21.73
CA ALA A 160 -14.85 17.63 22.70
C ALA A 160 -13.65 18.42 22.13
N VAL A 161 -12.79 17.78 21.33
CA VAL A 161 -11.65 18.43 20.67
C VAL A 161 -12.13 19.43 19.60
N ARG A 162 -13.04 19.01 18.71
CA ARG A 162 -13.61 19.86 17.67
C ARG A 162 -14.28 21.11 18.26
N ASP A 163 -15.09 20.92 19.28
CA ASP A 163 -15.83 21.99 19.97
C ASP A 163 -14.91 22.90 20.82
N ALA A 164 -13.70 22.45 21.16
CA ALA A 164 -12.67 23.28 21.78
C ALA A 164 -11.92 24.12 20.72
N LEU A 165 -11.59 23.53 19.57
CA LEU A 165 -10.92 24.21 18.45
C LEU A 165 -11.78 25.30 17.82
N GLN A 166 -13.09 25.08 17.66
CA GLN A 166 -14.03 26.08 17.14
C GLN A 166 -14.12 27.38 17.98
N LYS A 167 -13.57 27.39 19.21
CA LYS A 167 -13.57 28.55 20.11
C LYS A 167 -12.25 29.34 20.06
N LEU A 168 -11.26 28.88 19.31
CA LEU A 168 -10.00 29.58 19.11
C LEU A 168 -10.12 30.53 17.91
N GLU A 169 -9.50 31.71 18.01
CA GLU A 169 -9.44 32.69 16.91
C GLU A 169 -8.61 32.16 15.72
N ASN A 170 -7.52 31.45 16.03
CA ASN A 170 -6.62 30.83 15.05
C ASN A 170 -6.42 29.35 15.43
N PRO A 171 -7.36 28.45 15.07
CA PRO A 171 -7.26 27.04 15.46
C PRO A 171 -6.17 26.30 14.66
N PRO A 172 -5.37 25.41 15.28
CA PRO A 172 -4.54 24.45 14.57
C PRO A 172 -5.38 23.53 13.66
N GLN A 173 -4.75 22.95 12.63
CA GLN A 173 -5.45 22.03 11.74
C GLN A 173 -5.82 20.74 12.50
N LEU A 174 -7.12 20.44 12.57
CA LEU A 174 -7.61 19.17 13.11
C LEU A 174 -7.40 18.06 12.09
N LEU A 175 -6.57 17.07 12.45
CA LEU A 175 -6.41 15.80 11.77
C LEU A 175 -7.11 14.69 12.57
N VAL A 176 -7.60 13.68 11.87
CA VAL A 176 -8.24 12.52 12.47
C VAL A 176 -7.68 11.22 11.93
N PHE A 177 -7.72 10.16 12.75
CA PHE A 177 -7.39 8.81 12.33
C PHE A 177 -8.37 8.34 11.25
N ASN A 178 -7.84 7.80 10.15
CA ASN A 178 -8.61 7.09 9.14
C ASN A 178 -8.01 5.69 8.92
N PRO A 179 -8.24 4.73 9.83
CA PRO A 179 -7.66 3.39 9.70
C PRO A 179 -8.26 2.72 8.47
N MET A 180 -7.42 2.33 7.50
CA MET A 180 -7.87 1.68 6.27
C MET A 180 -7.57 0.17 6.34
N PRO A 181 -8.55 -0.68 6.71
CA PRO A 181 -8.35 -2.13 6.79
C PRO A 181 -8.24 -2.77 5.39
N GLU A 182 -8.85 -2.14 4.39
CA GLU A 182 -8.83 -2.56 2.98
C GLU A 182 -7.39 -2.58 2.42
N LEU A 183 -6.54 -1.70 2.97
CA LEU A 183 -5.13 -1.57 2.63
C LEU A 183 -4.31 -2.44 3.59
N ASN A 184 -4.11 -3.70 3.22
CA ASN A 184 -3.29 -4.66 3.96
C ASN A 184 -1.79 -4.33 3.80
N VAL A 185 -1.27 -3.44 4.66
CA VAL A 185 0.16 -3.08 4.70
C VAL A 185 0.91 -3.88 5.76
N SER A 186 2.19 -4.12 5.52
CA SER A 186 3.09 -4.66 6.53
C SER A 186 3.30 -3.65 7.67
N VAL A 187 3.10 -4.12 8.90
CA VAL A 187 3.45 -3.37 10.12
C VAL A 187 4.95 -3.09 10.12
N SER A 188 5.40 -1.85 10.37
CA SER A 188 6.84 -1.61 10.44
C SER A 188 7.46 -2.30 11.66
N PRO A 189 8.76 -2.65 11.63
CA PRO A 189 9.45 -3.18 12.81
C PRO A 189 9.38 -2.22 14.03
N GLY A 190 9.33 -0.90 13.80
CA GLY A 190 9.16 0.07 14.89
C GLY A 190 7.79 -0.06 15.56
N LYS A 191 6.71 -0.07 14.76
CA LYS A 191 5.34 -0.22 15.28
C LYS A 191 5.14 -1.59 15.92
N ALA A 192 5.69 -2.65 15.34
CA ALA A 192 5.68 -3.99 15.93
C ALA A 192 6.34 -3.99 17.33
N ARG A 193 7.51 -3.34 17.49
CA ARG A 193 8.18 -3.20 18.81
C ARG A 193 7.35 -2.39 19.81
N MET A 194 6.67 -1.32 19.37
CA MET A 194 5.76 -0.54 20.20
C MET A 194 4.57 -1.40 20.69
N LEU A 195 3.93 -2.15 19.80
CA LEU A 195 2.84 -3.07 20.13
C LEU A 195 3.29 -4.21 21.06
N GLU A 196 4.46 -4.79 20.83
CA GLU A 196 5.04 -5.81 21.72
C GLU A 196 5.30 -5.29 23.14
N ALA A 197 5.62 -4.01 23.32
CA ALA A 197 5.83 -3.44 24.65
C ALA A 197 4.55 -3.44 25.49
N TYR A 198 3.39 -3.12 24.89
CA TYR A 198 2.08 -3.27 25.54
C TYR A 198 1.70 -4.73 25.86
N MET A 199 2.25 -5.69 25.10
CA MET A 199 2.02 -7.12 25.34
C MET A 199 2.88 -7.69 26.47
N LYS A 200 4.07 -7.12 26.72
CA LYS A 200 5.03 -7.62 27.73
C LYS A 200 4.57 -7.38 29.17
N THR A 201 3.83 -6.32 29.46
CA THR A 201 3.41 -5.99 30.83
C THR A 201 2.23 -6.84 31.31
N LYS A 202 1.30 -7.19 30.41
CA LYS A 202 0.09 -7.96 30.70
C LYS A 202 -0.19 -8.92 29.54
N PRO A 203 0.43 -10.12 29.51
CA PRO A 203 0.21 -11.13 28.49
C PRO A 203 -1.18 -11.75 28.63
N ASN A 204 -2.19 -11.06 28.11
CA ASN A 204 -3.56 -11.54 27.97
C ASN A 204 -3.80 -11.88 26.48
N SER A 205 -4.27 -13.10 26.21
CA SER A 205 -4.57 -13.57 24.84
C SER A 205 -5.54 -12.64 24.11
N ALA A 206 -6.53 -12.07 24.81
CA ALA A 206 -7.44 -11.10 24.22
C ALA A 206 -6.72 -9.83 23.73
N ARG A 207 -5.77 -9.27 24.51
CA ARG A 207 -4.97 -8.11 24.07
C ARG A 207 -4.09 -8.48 22.88
N GLN A 208 -3.55 -9.70 22.86
CA GLN A 208 -2.72 -10.19 21.75
C GLN A 208 -3.50 -10.29 20.44
N MET A 209 -4.74 -10.79 20.50
CA MET A 209 -5.61 -10.89 19.33
C MET A 209 -6.06 -9.52 18.82
N THR A 210 -6.45 -8.60 19.72
CA THR A 210 -6.73 -7.19 19.36
C THR A 210 -5.51 -6.54 18.70
N VAL A 211 -4.32 -6.72 19.28
CA VAL A 211 -3.06 -6.23 18.70
C VAL A 211 -2.84 -6.81 17.30
N GLN A 212 -2.96 -8.12 17.11
CA GLN A 212 -2.73 -8.76 15.80
C GLN A 212 -3.78 -8.40 14.73
N GLY A 213 -5.01 -8.06 15.14
CA GLY A 213 -6.07 -7.58 14.26
C GLY A 213 -5.88 -6.12 13.84
N LEU A 214 -5.79 -5.21 14.83
CA LEU A 214 -5.71 -3.77 14.59
C LEU A 214 -4.36 -3.31 14.03
N ALA A 215 -3.25 -4.00 14.35
CA ALA A 215 -1.92 -3.62 13.85
C ALA A 215 -1.83 -3.61 12.32
N ARG A 216 -2.64 -4.44 11.64
CA ARG A 216 -2.67 -4.58 10.17
C ARG A 216 -3.38 -3.42 9.48
N TYR A 217 -4.09 -2.57 10.20
CA TYR A 217 -4.77 -1.43 9.61
C TYR A 217 -3.75 -0.39 9.17
N THR A 218 -3.87 0.06 7.92
CA THR A 218 -3.05 1.17 7.42
C THR A 218 -3.37 2.42 8.22
N GLU A 219 -2.38 2.91 8.95
CA GLU A 219 -2.43 4.25 9.53
C GLU A 219 -2.47 5.30 8.44
N HIS A 220 -3.44 6.20 8.58
CA HIS A 220 -3.59 7.38 7.77
C HIS A 220 -4.17 8.50 8.62
N LEU A 221 -3.56 9.70 8.57
CA LEU A 221 -4.09 10.90 9.19
C LEU A 221 -4.67 11.78 8.09
N VAL A 222 -5.93 12.17 8.20
CA VAL A 222 -6.59 13.09 7.24
C VAL A 222 -7.04 14.35 7.96
N PRO A 223 -7.09 15.53 7.29
CA PRO A 223 -7.84 16.66 7.80
C PRO A 223 -9.29 16.25 8.12
N ALA A 224 -9.84 16.67 9.26
CA ALA A 224 -11.19 16.28 9.66
C ALA A 224 -12.25 16.61 8.61
N ILE A 225 -12.09 17.74 7.90
CA ILE A 225 -12.95 18.16 6.78
C ILE A 225 -12.89 17.25 5.55
N ALA A 226 -11.86 16.42 5.44
CA ALA A 226 -11.63 15.45 4.37
C ALA A 226 -11.84 14.00 4.84
N PHE A 227 -12.21 13.79 6.12
CA PHE A 227 -12.65 12.49 6.59
C PHE A 227 -14.05 12.23 6.06
N PHE A 228 -14.16 11.34 5.08
CA PHE A 228 -15.43 10.81 4.62
C PHE A 228 -15.38 9.29 4.63
N ARG A 229 -16.22 8.68 5.46
CA ARG A 229 -16.36 7.22 5.57
C ARG A 229 -17.84 6.85 5.53
N PRO A 230 -18.38 6.44 4.37
CA PRO A 230 -19.82 6.16 4.22
C PRO A 230 -20.25 4.85 4.91
N ARG A 231 -19.30 3.99 5.27
CA ARG A 231 -19.51 2.77 6.07
C ARG A 231 -18.52 2.76 7.23
N PRO A 232 -18.98 2.81 8.49
CA PRO A 232 -18.08 2.77 9.64
C PRO A 232 -17.25 1.48 9.71
N LEU A 233 -16.14 1.49 10.47
CA LEU A 233 -15.43 0.25 10.76
C LEU A 233 -16.26 -0.57 11.74
N GLY A 234 -16.98 -1.58 11.24
CA GLY A 234 -17.69 -2.53 12.07
C GLY A 234 -16.73 -3.53 12.75
N VAL A 235 -15.91 -3.06 13.71
CA VAL A 235 -15.20 -3.95 14.64
C VAL A 235 -16.09 -4.15 15.86
N ALA A 236 -16.88 -5.23 15.83
CA ALA A 236 -17.84 -5.53 16.89
C ALA A 236 -17.17 -5.99 18.20
N PHE A 237 -17.69 -5.49 19.31
CA PHE A 237 -17.14 -5.62 20.66
C PHE A 237 -17.55 -6.95 21.32
N ALA A 238 -16.90 -8.06 20.95
CA ALA A 238 -17.28 -9.42 21.41
C ALA A 238 -16.15 -10.25 22.03
N HIS A 239 -15.00 -9.67 22.38
CA HIS A 239 -13.83 -10.42 22.88
C HIS A 239 -13.55 -10.30 24.39
N ALA A 240 -14.51 -9.78 25.16
CA ALA A 240 -14.37 -9.54 26.60
C ALA A 240 -14.85 -10.70 27.51
N MET A 241 -15.46 -11.75 26.95
CA MET A 241 -15.93 -12.91 27.73
C MET A 241 -15.58 -14.24 27.06
N GLN A 242 -15.08 -15.17 27.91
CA GLN A 242 -14.79 -16.59 27.66
C GLN A 242 -13.43 -16.92 26.99
N GLY A 243 -12.57 -17.59 27.76
CA GLY A 243 -11.32 -18.18 27.27
C GLY A 243 -11.53 -19.59 26.72
N VAL A 244 -11.99 -19.67 25.46
CA VAL A 244 -12.04 -20.92 24.67
C VAL A 244 -11.59 -20.57 23.25
N ASP A 245 -10.71 -21.39 22.66
CA ASP A 245 -10.14 -21.16 21.34
C ASP A 245 -11.19 -21.33 20.21
N LEU A 246 -11.66 -20.21 19.63
CA LEU A 246 -12.23 -20.11 18.28
C LEU A 246 -12.28 -18.61 17.86
N PRO A 247 -11.88 -18.23 16.64
CA PRO A 247 -11.73 -16.82 16.26
C PRO A 247 -13.07 -16.19 15.85
N PHE A 248 -13.57 -15.28 16.67
CA PHE A 248 -14.76 -14.48 16.34
C PHE A 248 -14.38 -13.30 15.42
N MET A 249 -14.32 -13.55 14.11
CA MET A 249 -14.35 -12.49 13.10
C MET A 249 -15.79 -12.03 12.87
N TYR A 250 -15.98 -10.72 12.73
CA TYR A 250 -16.99 -10.06 11.88
C TYR A 250 -18.29 -10.83 11.60
N ASP A 251 -19.34 -10.62 12.42
CA ASP A 251 -20.69 -11.10 12.04
C ASP A 251 -21.88 -10.23 12.51
N TRP A 252 -21.67 -8.91 12.59
CA TRP A 252 -22.79 -7.94 12.52
C TRP A 252 -22.77 -7.24 11.15
N THR A 253 -21.59 -6.85 10.67
CA THR A 253 -21.38 -6.18 9.37
C THR A 253 -21.43 -7.11 8.14
N LEU A 254 -21.58 -8.43 8.31
CA LEU A 254 -21.70 -9.40 7.20
C LEU A 254 -23.07 -10.07 7.06
N MET A 255 -24.01 -9.85 7.99
CA MET A 255 -25.38 -10.39 7.91
C MET A 255 -26.29 -9.63 6.92
N HIS A 256 -25.86 -8.53 6.29
CA HIS A 256 -26.64 -7.80 5.27
C HIS A 256 -25.76 -7.37 4.06
N PRO A 257 -26.05 -7.84 2.83
CA PRO A 257 -25.35 -7.44 1.61
C PRO A 257 -25.90 -6.17 0.94
N ALA A 258 -26.90 -5.50 1.53
CA ALA A 258 -27.48 -4.26 1.02
C ALA A 258 -27.12 -3.07 1.92
N GLY A 259 -26.47 -2.06 1.35
CA GLY A 259 -25.95 -0.90 2.07
C GLY A 259 -26.98 0.17 2.41
N HIS A 260 -27.99 -0.18 3.19
CA HIS A 260 -28.75 0.77 4.01
C HIS A 260 -29.09 0.08 5.34
N LEU A 261 -28.61 0.62 6.46
CA LEU A 261 -29.39 0.51 7.68
C LEU A 261 -30.50 1.56 7.55
N PRO A 262 -31.80 1.18 7.51
CA PRO A 262 -32.84 2.12 7.88
C PRO A 262 -32.58 2.60 9.33
N PRO A 263 -33.18 3.72 9.78
CA PRO A 263 -33.15 4.06 11.20
C PRO A 263 -33.54 2.82 12.02
N PHE A 264 -32.71 2.47 13.01
CA PHE A 264 -32.87 1.27 13.85
C PHE A 264 -34.33 1.15 14.28
N SER A 265 -35.07 0.20 13.70
CA SER A 265 -36.48 0.08 14.04
C SER A 265 -36.54 -0.34 15.51
N ALA A 266 -37.39 0.35 16.28
CA ALA A 266 -37.64 0.08 17.68
C ALA A 266 -37.90 -1.41 17.97
N LYS A 267 -38.56 -2.07 17.00
CA LYS A 267 -38.93 -3.48 17.02
C LYS A 267 -37.71 -4.42 16.95
N ASP A 268 -36.71 -4.09 16.15
CA ASP A 268 -35.54 -4.95 15.93
C ASP A 268 -34.51 -4.78 17.06
N CYS A 269 -34.34 -3.55 17.55
CA CYS A 269 -33.55 -3.29 18.75
C CYS A 269 -34.14 -4.00 19.98
N ALA A 270 -35.48 -4.02 20.10
CA ALA A 270 -36.16 -4.73 21.18
C ALA A 270 -35.91 -6.25 21.14
N VAL A 271 -35.85 -6.88 19.95
CA VAL A 271 -35.52 -8.32 19.81
C VAL A 271 -34.09 -8.60 20.24
N VAL A 272 -33.11 -7.80 19.79
CA VAL A 272 -31.69 -7.98 20.18
C VAL A 272 -31.48 -7.79 21.69
N VAL A 273 -32.15 -6.80 22.30
CA VAL A 273 -32.11 -6.58 23.76
C VAL A 273 -32.83 -7.72 24.50
N GLN A 274 -33.97 -8.22 23.99
CA GLN A 274 -34.68 -9.37 24.57
C GLN A 274 -33.84 -10.66 24.53
N ASP A 275 -33.13 -10.93 23.43
CA ASP A 275 -32.27 -12.11 23.32
C ASP A 275 -30.99 -11.98 24.14
N PHE A 276 -30.41 -10.77 24.26
CA PHE A 276 -29.29 -10.52 25.16
C PHE A 276 -29.68 -10.79 26.63
N PHE A 277 -30.75 -10.16 27.12
CA PHE A 277 -31.28 -10.43 28.47
C PHE A 277 -31.80 -11.87 28.61
N GLY A 278 -32.33 -12.47 27.55
CA GLY A 278 -32.80 -13.86 27.49
C GLY A 278 -31.69 -14.88 27.68
N ASN A 279 -30.58 -14.72 26.97
CA ASN A 279 -29.41 -15.58 27.06
C ASN A 279 -28.64 -15.37 28.36
N THR A 280 -28.50 -14.12 28.84
CA THR A 280 -27.93 -13.86 30.17
C THR A 280 -28.81 -14.47 31.28
N TRP A 281 -30.14 -14.38 31.15
CA TRP A 281 -31.07 -15.05 32.07
C TRP A 281 -30.92 -16.58 32.05
N PHE A 282 -30.92 -17.19 30.86
CA PHE A 282 -30.90 -18.65 30.73
C PHE A 282 -29.57 -19.24 31.24
N ASN A 283 -28.44 -18.63 30.89
CA ASN A 283 -27.11 -19.15 31.19
C ASN A 283 -26.63 -18.88 32.63
N PHE A 284 -27.13 -17.82 33.30
CA PHE A 284 -26.68 -17.46 34.66
C PHE A 284 -27.77 -17.57 35.74
N CYS A 285 -29.06 -17.59 35.36
CA CYS A 285 -30.20 -17.53 36.29
C CYS A 285 -31.26 -18.63 36.11
N GLY A 286 -31.03 -19.61 35.22
CA GLY A 286 -32.01 -20.65 34.84
C GLY A 286 -32.56 -21.52 35.98
N ARG A 287 -31.92 -21.54 37.16
CA ARG A 287 -32.45 -22.11 38.40
C ARG A 287 -32.22 -21.14 39.57
N PRO A 288 -33.18 -20.26 39.89
CA PRO A 288 -32.97 -19.16 40.83
C PRO A 288 -32.48 -19.58 42.21
N ASP A 289 -32.90 -20.76 42.69
CA ASP A 289 -32.63 -21.25 44.04
C ASP A 289 -31.26 -21.96 44.16
N THR A 290 -30.59 -22.20 43.03
CA THR A 290 -29.22 -22.75 42.95
C THR A 290 -28.28 -21.88 42.12
N ALA A 291 -28.73 -20.70 41.69
CA ALA A 291 -27.90 -19.74 40.98
C ALA A 291 -26.87 -19.14 41.94
N GLN A 292 -25.68 -18.82 41.43
CA GLN A 292 -24.58 -18.30 42.25
C GLN A 292 -24.92 -16.92 42.89
N TYR A 293 -25.92 -16.22 42.35
CA TYR A 293 -26.40 -14.91 42.82
C TYR A 293 -27.95 -14.83 42.78
N PRO A 294 -28.66 -15.45 43.73
CA PRO A 294 -30.11 -15.68 43.64
C PRO A 294 -30.94 -14.38 43.65
N ASP A 295 -30.51 -13.34 44.36
CA ASP A 295 -31.24 -12.06 44.43
C ASP A 295 -31.07 -11.21 43.17
N VAL A 296 -29.90 -11.28 42.52
CA VAL A 296 -29.66 -10.67 41.20
C VAL A 296 -30.57 -11.31 40.16
N CYS A 297 -30.73 -12.64 40.21
CA CYS A 297 -31.70 -13.35 39.39
C CYS A 297 -33.16 -12.98 39.76
N ARG A 298 -33.52 -12.84 41.04
CA ARG A 298 -34.87 -12.37 41.40
C ARG A 298 -35.17 -10.94 40.90
N ALA A 299 -34.17 -10.07 40.83
CA ALA A 299 -34.30 -8.72 40.26
C ALA A 299 -34.39 -8.74 38.72
N LEU A 300 -33.46 -9.41 38.03
CA LEU A 300 -33.46 -9.55 36.56
C LEU A 300 -34.77 -10.13 36.02
N ARG A 301 -35.43 -11.04 36.76
CA ARG A 301 -36.75 -11.56 36.40
C ARG A 301 -37.83 -10.48 36.43
N ARG A 302 -37.88 -9.69 37.50
CA ARG A 302 -38.85 -8.59 37.68
C ARG A 302 -38.65 -7.49 36.64
N GLU A 303 -37.41 -7.17 36.32
CA GLU A 303 -37.07 -6.17 35.29
C GLU A 303 -37.36 -6.67 33.88
N LYS A 304 -37.04 -7.94 33.54
CA LYS A 304 -37.37 -8.52 32.22
C LYS A 304 -38.85 -8.40 31.89
N ASP A 305 -39.72 -8.70 32.85
CA ASP A 305 -41.18 -8.67 32.68
C ASP A 305 -41.72 -7.21 32.61
N GLN A 306 -41.02 -6.23 33.20
CA GLN A 306 -41.39 -4.81 33.13
C GLN A 306 -40.78 -4.04 31.94
N LEU A 307 -39.55 -4.35 31.51
CA LEU A 307 -38.92 -3.73 30.35
C LEU A 307 -39.72 -3.99 29.08
N SER A 308 -40.16 -5.24 28.90
CA SER A 308 -40.84 -5.67 27.66
C SER A 308 -42.18 -4.97 27.42
N SER A 309 -42.82 -4.44 28.47
CA SER A 309 -44.08 -3.68 28.37
C SER A 309 -43.85 -2.16 28.31
N ARG A 310 -42.75 -1.65 28.90
CA ARG A 310 -42.40 -0.22 28.86
C ARG A 310 -41.72 0.20 27.55
N LEU A 311 -40.93 -0.67 26.92
CA LEU A 311 -40.28 -0.38 25.63
C LEU A 311 -41.32 -0.11 24.53
N VAL A 312 -42.36 -0.94 24.42
CA VAL A 312 -43.43 -0.78 23.42
C VAL A 312 -44.11 0.60 23.52
N ALA A 313 -44.43 1.05 24.74
CA ALA A 313 -45.07 2.34 24.97
C ALA A 313 -44.12 3.55 24.79
N LEU A 314 -42.81 3.36 24.92
CA LEU A 314 -41.84 4.44 24.73
C LEU A 314 -41.66 4.77 23.24
N PHE A 315 -41.68 3.74 22.37
CA PHE A 315 -41.37 3.90 20.95
C PHE A 315 -42.53 4.46 20.11
N GLN A 316 -43.79 4.24 20.51
CA GLN A 316 -44.94 4.87 19.83
C GLN A 316 -44.93 6.41 19.96
N ASN A 317 -44.34 6.96 21.03
CA ASN A 317 -44.16 8.42 21.15
C ASN A 317 -43.04 8.99 20.24
N PHE A 318 -42.16 8.13 19.68
CA PHE A 318 -41.09 8.58 18.78
C PHE A 318 -41.52 8.64 17.31
N GLU A 319 -42.47 7.79 16.89
CA GLU A 319 -43.06 7.86 15.54
C GLU A 319 -43.83 9.17 15.31
N ASP A 320 -44.59 9.62 16.32
CA ASP A 320 -45.32 10.90 16.31
C ASP A 320 -44.39 12.14 16.21
N MET A 321 -43.14 12.04 16.69
CA MET A 321 -42.15 13.12 16.60
C MET A 321 -41.41 13.17 15.26
N ALA A 322 -41.24 12.03 14.58
CA ALA A 322 -40.50 11.96 13.31
C ALA A 322 -41.24 12.67 12.16
N GLN A 323 -42.58 12.57 12.13
CA GLN A 323 -43.43 13.21 11.11
C GLN A 323 -43.38 14.75 11.14
N ALA A 324 -42.88 15.36 12.22
CA ALA A 324 -42.83 16.81 12.37
C ALA A 324 -41.66 17.50 11.63
N HIS A 325 -40.67 16.76 11.13
CA HIS A 325 -39.40 17.33 10.65
C HIS A 325 -39.20 17.31 9.12
N GLU A 326 -40.13 16.74 8.34
CA GLU A 326 -39.93 16.42 6.91
C GLU A 326 -40.25 17.57 5.92
N VAL A 327 -40.49 18.81 6.41
CA VAL A 327 -41.06 19.90 5.59
C VAL A 327 -40.01 20.87 4.99
N ALA A 328 -38.71 20.72 5.28
CA ALA A 328 -37.70 21.65 4.76
C ALA A 328 -36.28 21.09 4.59
N GLN A 329 -35.94 20.58 3.39
CA GLN A 329 -34.78 21.02 2.58
C GLN A 329 -34.73 20.34 1.21
N VAL A 330 -34.09 20.99 0.22
CA VAL A 330 -34.00 20.53 -1.18
C VAL A 330 -32.74 19.68 -1.39
N PRO A 331 -32.81 18.49 -2.02
CA PRO A 331 -31.68 17.56 -2.11
C PRO A 331 -30.73 17.80 -3.30
N ASN A 332 -29.48 17.37 -3.14
CA ASN A 332 -28.46 17.26 -4.19
C ASN A 332 -28.41 15.80 -4.71
N PRO A 333 -28.67 15.50 -6.00
CA PRO A 333 -29.14 14.17 -6.42
C PRO A 333 -28.09 13.06 -6.64
N LEU A 334 -26.81 13.23 -6.29
CA LEU A 334 -25.72 12.35 -6.76
C LEU A 334 -25.10 11.39 -5.73
N SER A 335 -25.51 11.37 -4.45
CA SER A 335 -24.72 10.71 -3.38
C SER A 335 -25.00 9.23 -3.08
N HIS A 336 -25.99 8.57 -3.70
CA HIS A 336 -26.50 7.26 -3.19
C HIS A 336 -26.74 6.12 -4.20
N ALA A 337 -26.48 6.29 -5.50
CA ALA A 337 -26.69 5.21 -6.49
C ALA A 337 -25.52 4.21 -6.54
N PRO A 338 -25.77 2.89 -6.69
CA PRO A 338 -24.71 1.91 -6.93
C PRO A 338 -24.06 2.14 -8.30
N THR A 339 -22.77 2.48 -8.31
CA THR A 339 -22.02 2.81 -9.52
C THR A 339 -21.49 1.57 -10.23
N LEU A 340 -21.97 1.33 -11.45
CA LEU A 340 -21.42 0.31 -12.33
C LEU A 340 -20.46 0.97 -13.33
N ARG A 341 -19.17 0.59 -13.28
CA ARG A 341 -18.12 1.04 -14.22
C ARG A 341 -17.88 -0.07 -15.24
N CYS A 342 -18.20 0.17 -16.52
CA CYS A 342 -18.14 -0.82 -17.59
C CYS A 342 -17.44 -0.29 -18.83
N LEU A 343 -16.59 -1.13 -19.42
CA LEU A 343 -15.63 -0.80 -20.45
C LEU A 343 -15.93 -1.70 -21.65
N LYS A 344 -16.59 -1.15 -22.67
CA LYS A 344 -16.60 -1.73 -24.03
C LYS A 344 -15.30 -1.33 -24.68
N MET A 345 -14.44 -2.29 -25.03
CA MET A 345 -13.12 -1.97 -25.59
C MET A 345 -13.24 -1.38 -27.01
N GLN A 346 -13.47 -0.07 -27.10
CA GLN A 346 -13.29 0.66 -28.35
C GLN A 346 -11.95 1.40 -28.31
N GLY A 347 -10.99 0.86 -29.05
CA GLY A 347 -9.66 1.47 -29.22
C GLY A 347 -9.77 2.81 -29.96
N ILE A 348 -9.02 3.80 -29.47
CA ILE A 348 -8.98 5.15 -30.04
C ILE A 348 -8.28 5.15 -31.41
N GLY A 349 -7.37 4.20 -31.66
CA GLY A 349 -6.84 3.84 -32.98
C GLY A 349 -5.94 4.89 -33.63
N SER A 350 -5.71 6.03 -32.99
CA SER A 350 -4.88 7.12 -33.49
C SER A 350 -4.30 7.93 -32.34
N PHE A 351 -3.08 8.46 -32.52
CA PHE A 351 -2.49 9.42 -31.60
C PHE A 351 -3.06 10.82 -31.84
N GLY A 352 -3.43 11.52 -30.77
CA GLY A 352 -3.93 12.88 -30.86
C GLY A 352 -4.56 13.36 -29.57
N ASP A 353 -5.45 14.33 -29.70
CA ASP A 353 -6.25 14.84 -28.58
C ASP A 353 -7.73 14.47 -28.77
N VAL A 354 -8.32 13.79 -27.79
CA VAL A 354 -9.78 13.70 -27.70
C VAL A 354 -10.30 15.09 -27.36
N VAL A 355 -11.08 15.67 -28.28
CA VAL A 355 -11.73 16.97 -28.10
C VAL A 355 -13.24 16.84 -27.91
N GLY A 356 -13.78 15.64 -28.11
CA GLY A 356 -15.19 15.36 -27.90
C GLY A 356 -15.58 13.97 -28.34
N TRP A 357 -16.82 13.63 -28.06
CA TRP A 357 -17.38 12.29 -28.29
C TRP A 357 -18.83 12.32 -28.71
N GLU A 358 -19.35 11.15 -29.02
CA GLU A 358 -20.71 10.88 -29.47
C GLU A 358 -21.13 9.56 -28.82
N VAL A 359 -22.12 9.58 -27.93
CA VAL A 359 -22.72 8.35 -27.40
C VAL A 359 -23.99 8.07 -28.18
N LEU A 360 -24.18 6.82 -28.60
CA LEU A 360 -25.42 6.31 -29.14
C LEU A 360 -25.89 5.17 -28.23
N ALA A 361 -26.86 5.44 -27.38
CA ALA A 361 -27.42 4.48 -26.44
C ALA A 361 -28.94 4.42 -26.54
N GLU A 362 -29.50 3.26 -26.20
CA GLU A 362 -30.92 3.04 -25.99
C GLU A 362 -31.16 2.92 -24.49
N VAL A 363 -31.92 3.86 -23.92
CA VAL A 363 -32.08 4.03 -22.47
C VAL A 363 -33.53 3.82 -22.07
N ARG A 364 -33.81 2.90 -21.14
CA ARG A 364 -35.19 2.65 -20.65
C ARG A 364 -35.60 3.49 -19.46
N LYS A 365 -34.63 3.96 -18.66
CA LYS A 365 -34.81 4.79 -17.46
C LYS A 365 -33.74 5.87 -17.42
N PRO A 366 -34.05 7.11 -17.01
CA PRO A 366 -33.05 8.17 -16.91
C PRO A 366 -31.79 7.72 -16.16
N CYS A 367 -30.63 7.99 -16.73
CA CYS A 367 -29.36 7.63 -16.12
C CYS A 367 -28.29 8.66 -16.47
N TYR A 368 -27.36 8.90 -15.55
CA TYR A 368 -26.17 9.67 -15.87
C TYR A 368 -25.12 8.74 -16.46
N ILE A 369 -24.49 9.15 -17.55
CA ILE A 369 -23.26 8.54 -18.08
C ILE A 369 -22.08 9.47 -17.84
N VAL A 370 -20.99 8.93 -17.32
CA VAL A 370 -19.65 9.53 -17.38
C VAL A 370 -18.86 8.62 -18.31
N LEU A 371 -18.16 9.16 -19.31
CA LEU A 371 -17.23 8.33 -20.08
C LEU A 371 -15.78 8.61 -19.66
N LEU A 372 -14.97 7.58 -19.84
CA LEU A 372 -13.66 7.42 -19.25
C LEU A 372 -12.67 7.25 -20.40
N VAL A 373 -11.64 8.09 -20.45
CA VAL A 373 -10.48 7.81 -21.30
C VAL A 373 -9.49 7.00 -20.46
N LEU A 374 -9.18 5.79 -20.92
CA LEU A 374 -8.47 4.78 -20.15
C LEU A 374 -7.21 4.35 -20.90
N ARG A 375 -6.05 4.50 -20.26
CA ARG A 375 -4.79 3.95 -20.77
C ARG A 375 -4.59 2.55 -20.26
N ARG A 376 -4.38 1.58 -21.16
CA ARG A 376 -4.06 0.21 -20.76
C ARG A 376 -2.62 0.14 -20.24
N ILE A 377 -2.48 -0.08 -18.94
CA ILE A 377 -1.20 -0.26 -18.24
C ILE A 377 -1.01 -1.74 -17.90
N MET A 378 0.16 -2.27 -18.18
CA MET A 378 0.55 -3.62 -17.77
C MET A 378 1.36 -3.51 -16.47
N VAL A 379 0.89 -4.15 -15.41
CA VAL A 379 1.53 -4.09 -14.07
C VAL A 379 1.78 -5.50 -13.56
N GLY A 380 2.64 -6.24 -14.27
CA GLY A 380 2.95 -7.65 -13.95
C GLY A 380 3.45 -7.88 -12.53
N TRP A 381 4.16 -6.91 -11.96
CA TRP A 381 4.80 -7.01 -10.64
C TRP A 381 3.86 -6.79 -9.44
N LYS A 382 2.66 -6.20 -9.63
CA LYS A 382 1.78 -5.82 -8.51
C LYS A 382 0.77 -6.93 -8.18
N LYS A 383 1.00 -7.61 -7.06
CA LYS A 383 0.13 -8.70 -6.56
C LYS A 383 -1.34 -8.28 -6.52
N GLY A 384 -2.19 -8.99 -7.27
CA GLY A 384 -3.61 -8.71 -7.42
C GLY A 384 -4.01 -8.05 -8.75
N TYR A 385 -3.03 -7.64 -9.56
CA TYR A 385 -3.22 -7.06 -10.89
C TYR A 385 -2.58 -7.93 -11.99
N GLN A 386 -2.71 -9.26 -11.88
CA GLN A 386 -2.09 -10.25 -12.77
C GLN A 386 -2.66 -10.14 -14.20
N GLY A 387 -2.14 -9.20 -14.99
CA GLY A 387 -2.57 -8.96 -16.38
C GLY A 387 -2.75 -7.48 -16.72
N ARG A 388 -3.88 -7.17 -17.35
CA ARG A 388 -4.16 -5.88 -17.99
C ARG A 388 -4.89 -4.97 -17.00
N THR A 389 -4.21 -3.93 -16.52
CA THR A 389 -4.87 -2.84 -15.78
C THR A 389 -5.19 -1.68 -16.71
N TYR A 390 -6.03 -0.75 -16.27
CA TYR A 390 -6.16 0.54 -16.93
C TYR A 390 -6.01 1.67 -15.93
N LYS A 391 -5.30 2.73 -16.34
CA LYS A 391 -5.22 4.02 -15.67
C LYS A 391 -6.29 4.93 -16.23
N VAL A 392 -7.09 5.54 -15.37
CA VAL A 392 -8.01 6.60 -15.77
C VAL A 392 -7.20 7.85 -16.13
N LEU A 393 -7.17 8.22 -17.41
CA LEU A 393 -6.55 9.48 -17.85
C LEU A 393 -7.47 10.66 -17.54
N ARG A 394 -8.77 10.49 -17.77
CA ARG A 394 -9.81 11.48 -17.48
C ARG A 394 -11.20 10.86 -17.38
N GLU A 395 -12.02 11.45 -16.52
CA GLU A 395 -13.48 11.28 -16.47
C GLU A 395 -14.13 12.62 -16.87
N THR A 396 -15.30 12.61 -17.50
CA THR A 396 -16.09 13.84 -17.72
C THR A 396 -17.09 14.10 -16.61
N GLU A 397 -17.71 15.26 -16.66
CA GLU A 397 -18.92 15.54 -15.90
C GLU A 397 -20.05 14.53 -16.24
N PRO A 398 -20.89 14.13 -15.26
CA PRO A 398 -22.02 13.23 -15.49
C PRO A 398 -23.09 13.83 -16.43
N ARG A 399 -23.49 13.05 -17.42
CA ARG A 399 -24.43 13.43 -18.49
C ARG A 399 -25.74 12.67 -18.34
N LEU A 400 -26.84 13.35 -18.01
CA LEU A 400 -28.15 12.72 -17.92
C LEU A 400 -28.69 12.38 -19.32
N LEU A 401 -28.89 11.09 -19.58
CA LEU A 401 -29.63 10.56 -20.71
C LEU A 401 -31.09 10.39 -20.26
N THR A 402 -32.04 11.03 -20.96
CA THR A 402 -33.45 11.14 -20.47
C THR A 402 -34.49 10.44 -21.33
N SER A 403 -34.14 10.02 -22.56
CA SER A 403 -35.12 9.62 -23.56
C SER A 403 -35.04 8.15 -23.99
N ILE A 404 -36.19 7.57 -24.35
CA ILE A 404 -36.35 6.17 -24.84
C ILE A 404 -35.95 6.05 -26.33
N HIS A 405 -35.04 6.92 -26.79
CA HIS A 405 -34.65 7.05 -28.19
C HIS A 405 -33.13 7.19 -28.30
N GLN A 406 -32.61 6.96 -29.51
CA GLN A 406 -31.22 7.18 -29.86
C GLN A 406 -30.86 8.66 -29.69
N GLU A 407 -30.35 9.01 -28.51
CA GLU A 407 -29.89 10.36 -28.20
C GLU A 407 -28.41 10.47 -28.56
N VAL A 408 -28.08 11.46 -29.39
CA VAL A 408 -26.72 11.76 -29.84
C VAL A 408 -26.29 13.06 -29.18
N SER A 409 -25.58 12.96 -28.06
CA SER A 409 -24.94 14.11 -27.39
C SER A 409 -23.53 14.31 -27.92
N TRP A 410 -23.18 15.56 -28.26
CA TRP A 410 -21.83 15.95 -28.66
C TRP A 410 -21.26 16.97 -27.69
N ASP A 411 -20.10 16.64 -27.13
CA ASP A 411 -19.52 17.37 -26.01
C ASP A 411 -18.11 17.82 -26.37
N GLU A 412 -17.81 19.10 -26.25
CA GLU A 412 -16.43 19.56 -26.19
C GLU A 412 -15.88 19.25 -24.79
N VAL A 413 -14.76 18.52 -24.75
CA VAL A 413 -13.98 18.26 -23.54
C VAL A 413 -12.61 18.93 -23.70
N ASP A 414 -11.97 19.41 -22.64
CA ASP A 414 -10.61 19.95 -22.84
C ASP A 414 -9.69 18.83 -23.36
N PRO A 415 -8.83 19.12 -24.35
CA PRO A 415 -8.00 18.15 -25.05
C PRO A 415 -7.34 17.09 -24.15
N ILE A 416 -7.71 15.82 -24.36
CA ILE A 416 -7.10 14.67 -23.65
C ILE A 416 -6.12 13.99 -24.61
N THR A 417 -4.83 14.04 -24.32
CA THR A 417 -3.82 13.39 -25.16
C THR A 417 -3.88 11.87 -25.02
N VAL A 418 -4.04 11.19 -26.16
CA VAL A 418 -4.32 9.75 -26.25
C VAL A 418 -3.38 9.04 -27.22
N GLN A 419 -3.06 7.79 -26.89
CA GLN A 419 -2.27 6.86 -27.67
C GLN A 419 -3.17 5.91 -28.49
N PRO A 420 -2.67 5.28 -29.57
CA PRO A 420 -3.50 4.43 -30.43
C PRO A 420 -4.18 3.23 -29.73
N ASP A 421 -3.60 2.76 -28.62
CA ASP A 421 -4.09 1.65 -27.80
C ASP A 421 -4.77 2.10 -26.48
N ASP A 422 -4.94 3.40 -26.27
CA ASP A 422 -5.88 3.90 -25.27
C ASP A 422 -7.31 3.52 -25.69
N VAL A 423 -8.17 3.27 -24.71
CA VAL A 423 -9.55 2.83 -24.91
C VAL A 423 -10.53 3.78 -24.23
N VAL A 424 -11.78 3.74 -24.67
CA VAL A 424 -12.87 4.54 -24.11
C VAL A 424 -13.82 3.60 -23.36
N GLY A 425 -13.98 3.80 -22.06
CA GLY A 425 -14.96 3.10 -21.23
C GLY A 425 -16.02 4.06 -20.70
N TRP A 426 -16.94 3.59 -19.86
CA TRP A 426 -17.92 4.45 -19.20
C TRP A 426 -18.35 3.96 -17.82
N GLN A 427 -19.02 4.86 -17.11
CA GLN A 427 -19.63 4.66 -15.82
C GLN A 427 -21.07 5.15 -15.89
N ILE A 428 -22.00 4.32 -15.44
CA ILE A 428 -23.42 4.64 -15.43
C ILE A 428 -23.89 4.79 -13.99
N PHE A 429 -24.67 5.83 -13.75
CA PHE A 429 -25.40 6.08 -12.51
C PHE A 429 -26.88 6.02 -12.87
N LEU A 430 -27.54 4.92 -12.52
CA LEU A 430 -28.99 4.81 -12.73
C LEU A 430 -29.70 5.78 -11.78
N GLN A 431 -30.64 6.59 -12.31
CA GLN A 431 -31.53 7.37 -11.46
C GLN A 431 -32.59 6.41 -10.91
N THR A 432 -32.35 5.85 -9.73
CA THR A 432 -33.27 4.95 -9.05
C THR A 432 -34.29 5.77 -8.26
N ASP A 433 -35.49 5.97 -8.82
CA ASP A 433 -36.60 6.60 -8.09
C ASP A 433 -37.09 5.72 -6.91
N GLU A 434 -36.86 4.41 -6.97
CA GLU A 434 -37.05 3.47 -5.84
C GLU A 434 -35.88 2.47 -5.77
N ILE A 435 -35.16 2.44 -4.64
CA ILE A 435 -34.17 1.38 -4.35
C ILE A 435 -34.90 0.17 -3.76
N ASN A 436 -35.54 -0.62 -4.63
CA ASN A 436 -35.95 -1.99 -4.32
C ASN A 436 -35.97 -2.85 -5.60
N SER A 437 -35.13 -3.90 -5.60
CA SER A 437 -35.02 -5.00 -6.58
C SER A 437 -34.79 -4.66 -8.08
N LEU A 438 -33.51 -4.60 -8.46
CA LEU A 438 -33.06 -5.08 -9.78
C LEU A 438 -32.85 -6.60 -9.68
N SER A 439 -33.66 -7.40 -10.40
CA SER A 439 -33.50 -8.85 -10.48
C SER A 439 -32.67 -9.24 -11.71
N MET A 440 -31.76 -10.22 -11.54
CA MET A 440 -30.88 -10.72 -12.59
C MET A 440 -31.44 -12.01 -13.20
N HIS A 441 -31.48 -12.09 -14.52
CA HIS A 441 -31.73 -13.31 -15.30
C HIS A 441 -30.71 -13.40 -16.45
N PRO A 442 -30.20 -14.59 -16.82
CA PRO A 442 -29.27 -14.74 -17.94
C PRO A 442 -29.94 -15.38 -19.19
N ALA A 443 -29.68 -14.83 -20.40
CA ALA A 443 -29.42 -15.61 -21.64
C ALA A 443 -29.29 -14.75 -22.93
N VAL A 444 -28.03 -14.62 -23.43
CA VAL A 444 -27.50 -14.77 -24.83
C VAL A 444 -28.45 -14.57 -26.04
N PRO A 445 -27.99 -13.92 -27.14
CA PRO A 445 -27.02 -14.53 -28.08
C PRO A 445 -25.64 -13.84 -28.17
N GLU A 446 -24.71 -14.47 -28.88
CA GLU A 446 -23.27 -14.49 -28.53
C GLU A 446 -22.35 -13.51 -29.32
N ASP A 447 -22.91 -12.65 -30.18
CA ASP A 447 -22.16 -11.82 -31.14
C ASP A 447 -22.31 -10.30 -30.89
N GLU A 448 -21.61 -9.71 -29.91
CA GLU A 448 -21.30 -8.25 -29.89
C GLU A 448 -20.36 -7.86 -28.73
N ALA A 449 -19.07 -7.62 -29.03
CA ALA A 449 -18.02 -6.94 -28.22
C ALA A 449 -17.73 -7.44 -26.78
N ASP A 450 -16.44 -7.60 -26.46
CA ASP A 450 -15.99 -7.83 -25.08
C ASP A 450 -16.18 -6.56 -24.22
N GLU A 451 -17.32 -6.49 -23.54
CA GLU A 451 -17.55 -5.56 -22.43
C GLU A 451 -17.01 -6.15 -21.12
N PHE A 452 -16.24 -5.36 -20.36
CA PHE A 452 -15.68 -5.73 -19.05
C PHE A 452 -16.04 -4.67 -18.01
N CYS A 453 -16.50 -5.06 -16.83
CA CYS A 453 -16.78 -4.11 -15.74
C CYS A 453 -15.73 -4.21 -14.62
N ILE A 454 -15.50 -3.10 -13.95
CA ILE A 454 -14.66 -3.06 -12.74
C ILE A 454 -15.38 -3.87 -11.67
N GLY A 455 -14.74 -4.90 -11.13
CA GLY A 455 -15.26 -5.63 -9.98
C GLY A 455 -15.38 -4.72 -8.76
N GLY A 456 -16.07 -5.17 -7.70
CA GLY A 456 -16.35 -4.37 -6.49
C GLY A 456 -15.14 -3.83 -5.69
N ARG A 457 -13.91 -3.96 -6.19
CA ARG A 457 -12.67 -3.40 -5.61
C ARG A 457 -12.32 -2.00 -6.14
N GLY A 458 -12.93 -1.54 -7.23
CA GLY A 458 -12.69 -0.21 -7.79
C GLY A 458 -11.31 -0.05 -8.46
N CYS A 459 -10.85 1.20 -8.54
CA CYS A 459 -9.48 1.57 -8.91
C CYS A 459 -8.71 1.93 -7.63
N ASP A 460 -7.39 1.74 -7.60
CA ASP A 460 -6.56 2.18 -6.47
C ASP A 460 -6.14 3.67 -6.55
N GLU A 461 -5.39 4.13 -5.54
CA GLU A 461 -4.91 5.52 -5.42
C GLU A 461 -4.00 5.97 -6.58
N ALA A 462 -3.39 5.04 -7.34
CA ALA A 462 -2.64 5.35 -8.55
C ALA A 462 -3.53 5.41 -9.80
N GLY A 463 -4.85 5.31 -9.64
CA GLY A 463 -5.84 5.28 -10.71
C GLY A 463 -5.87 3.95 -11.48
N LEU A 464 -5.19 2.91 -11.00
CA LEU A 464 -5.13 1.60 -11.65
C LEU A 464 -6.37 0.78 -11.29
N CYS A 465 -7.09 0.31 -12.30
CA CYS A 465 -8.28 -0.52 -12.13
C CYS A 465 -8.12 -1.90 -12.80
N ALA A 466 -8.70 -2.94 -12.18
CA ALA A 466 -8.80 -4.29 -12.73
C ALA A 466 -10.21 -4.54 -13.31
N PHE A 467 -10.27 -5.10 -14.53
CA PHE A 467 -11.51 -5.31 -15.28
C PHE A 467 -11.62 -6.78 -15.72
N ASP A 468 -12.02 -7.66 -14.81
CA ASP A 468 -12.06 -9.12 -15.05
C ASP A 468 -13.49 -9.71 -15.03
N VAL A 469 -14.53 -8.88 -14.84
CA VAL A 469 -15.91 -9.35 -14.69
C VAL A 469 -16.70 -9.01 -15.95
N LYS A 470 -17.31 -10.01 -16.61
CA LYS A 470 -18.36 -9.75 -17.60
C LYS A 470 -19.47 -8.91 -16.94
N PRO A 471 -20.04 -7.89 -17.61
CA PRO A 471 -21.13 -7.12 -17.07
C PRO A 471 -22.26 -8.02 -16.54
N PRO A 472 -22.87 -7.71 -15.39
CA PRO A 472 -24.25 -8.13 -15.18
C PRO A 472 -25.10 -7.52 -16.30
N GLU A 473 -25.98 -8.30 -16.94
CA GLU A 473 -26.88 -7.79 -17.99
C GLU A 473 -27.78 -6.67 -17.42
N VAL A 474 -27.44 -5.41 -17.71
CA VAL A 474 -28.26 -4.25 -17.34
C VAL A 474 -29.36 -4.08 -18.37
N GLN A 475 -30.52 -4.72 -18.13
CA GLN A 475 -31.65 -4.68 -19.06
C GLN A 475 -32.24 -3.27 -19.33
N ASP A 476 -31.86 -2.26 -18.54
CA ASP A 476 -32.34 -0.89 -18.63
C ASP A 476 -31.51 0.03 -19.55
N LEU A 477 -30.35 -0.43 -20.06
CA LEU A 477 -29.49 0.36 -20.96
C LEU A 477 -28.76 -0.54 -21.96
N ARG A 478 -28.85 -0.21 -23.26
CA ARG A 478 -27.99 -0.80 -24.31
C ARG A 478 -27.17 0.28 -25.01
N VAL A 479 -25.87 0.34 -24.73
CA VAL A 479 -24.95 1.25 -25.44
C VAL A 479 -24.59 0.63 -26.79
N GLN A 480 -25.17 1.20 -27.86
CA GLN A 480 -25.02 0.70 -29.21
C GLN A 480 -23.64 1.07 -29.79
N LYS A 481 -23.20 2.32 -29.59
CA LYS A 481 -21.92 2.83 -30.10
C LYS A 481 -21.41 4.00 -29.23
N VAL A 482 -20.10 4.13 -29.12
CA VAL A 482 -19.45 5.38 -28.65
C VAL A 482 -18.46 5.81 -29.73
N SER A 483 -18.70 6.91 -30.43
CA SER A 483 -17.68 7.50 -31.30
C SER A 483 -16.86 8.50 -30.50
N VAL A 484 -15.55 8.55 -30.73
CA VAL A 484 -14.69 9.60 -30.16
C VAL A 484 -13.99 10.36 -31.27
N ARG A 485 -14.02 11.69 -31.16
CA ARG A 485 -13.36 12.60 -32.09
C ARG A 485 -11.97 12.94 -31.58
N VAL A 486 -11.00 12.22 -32.11
CA VAL A 486 -9.58 12.57 -31.98
C VAL A 486 -9.27 13.66 -33.01
N ILE A 487 -8.73 14.80 -32.58
CA ILE A 487 -7.95 15.66 -33.47
C ILE A 487 -6.55 15.04 -33.53
N PRO A 488 -6.08 14.56 -34.69
CA PRO A 488 -4.72 14.07 -34.80
C PRO A 488 -3.78 15.23 -34.45
N ARG A 489 -2.96 15.04 -33.41
CA ARG A 489 -1.79 15.90 -33.26
C ARG A 489 -0.96 15.66 -34.51
N ARG A 490 -0.67 16.72 -35.27
CA ARG A 490 0.48 16.66 -36.20
C ARG A 490 1.62 16.10 -35.38
N SER A 491 2.30 15.06 -35.88
CA SER A 491 3.46 14.51 -35.21
C SER A 491 4.32 15.70 -34.80
N ARG A 492 4.56 15.83 -33.48
CA ARG A 492 5.48 16.87 -33.00
C ARG A 492 6.75 16.73 -33.84
N GLN A 493 7.42 17.83 -34.15
CA GLN A 493 8.81 17.73 -34.58
C GLN A 493 9.48 16.81 -33.57
N GLN A 494 9.86 15.58 -34.01
CA GLN A 494 10.13 14.47 -33.11
C GLN A 494 11.02 14.98 -32.00
N ALA A 495 10.58 14.77 -30.75
CA ALA A 495 11.35 15.18 -29.59
C ALA A 495 12.74 14.56 -29.77
N ARG A 496 13.71 15.40 -30.12
CA ARG A 496 15.01 14.87 -30.55
C ARG A 496 15.61 14.26 -29.31
N PRO A 497 15.94 12.95 -29.31
CA PRO A 497 16.56 12.34 -28.14
C PRO A 497 17.76 13.18 -27.75
N ASN A 498 17.93 13.38 -26.45
CA ASN A 498 18.95 14.27 -25.92
C ASN A 498 20.31 13.98 -26.61
N PRO A 499 20.96 14.98 -27.25
CA PRO A 499 22.15 14.76 -28.07
C PRO A 499 23.35 14.20 -27.29
N PHE A 500 23.25 14.12 -25.95
CA PHE A 500 24.28 13.56 -25.08
C PHE A 500 24.17 12.04 -24.86
N PHE A 501 23.12 11.34 -25.31
CA PHE A 501 23.03 9.87 -25.21
C PHE A 501 22.38 9.21 -26.43
N ASP A 502 23.14 8.38 -27.13
CA ASP A 502 22.70 7.67 -28.35
C ASP A 502 21.93 6.38 -27.97
N VAL A 503 20.63 6.50 -27.70
CA VAL A 503 19.75 5.35 -27.38
C VAL A 503 19.74 4.34 -28.54
N MET A 504 19.73 3.03 -28.25
CA MET A 504 19.58 2.00 -29.29
C MET A 504 18.23 2.17 -30.01
N PRO A 505 18.14 2.06 -31.36
CA PRO A 505 16.88 2.26 -32.08
C PRO A 505 15.72 1.38 -31.58
N ALA A 506 16.00 0.12 -31.24
CA ALA A 506 15.02 -0.82 -30.67
C ALA A 506 14.53 -0.42 -29.26
N LEU A 507 15.24 0.46 -28.57
CA LEU A 507 14.85 1.03 -27.27
C LEU A 507 14.29 2.46 -27.40
N ASN A 508 14.28 3.09 -28.58
CA ASN A 508 13.83 4.47 -28.69
C ASN A 508 12.30 4.58 -28.57
N ILE A 509 11.81 5.13 -27.45
CA ILE A 509 10.39 5.34 -27.19
C ILE A 509 9.96 6.82 -27.30
N SER A 510 10.77 7.69 -27.91
CA SER A 510 10.52 9.15 -27.99
C SER A 510 9.17 9.55 -28.59
N GLU A 511 8.53 8.65 -29.36
CA GLU A 511 7.20 8.89 -29.95
C GLU A 511 6.03 8.55 -29.01
N TYR A 512 6.30 7.87 -27.90
CA TYR A 512 5.31 7.40 -26.91
C TYR A 512 5.39 8.11 -25.56
N VAL A 513 6.37 9.01 -25.36
CA VAL A 513 6.63 9.68 -24.08
C VAL A 513 6.26 11.16 -24.16
N ASP A 514 5.53 11.63 -23.15
CA ASP A 514 5.18 13.03 -22.92
C ASP A 514 5.39 13.43 -21.44
N ALA A 515 5.19 14.71 -21.12
CA ALA A 515 5.49 15.26 -19.80
C ALA A 515 4.62 14.66 -18.68
N SER A 516 3.46 14.07 -19.04
CA SER A 516 2.53 13.41 -18.13
C SER A 516 2.80 11.92 -17.94
N THR A 517 3.73 11.35 -18.72
CA THR A 517 3.99 9.90 -18.72
C THR A 517 4.64 9.45 -17.41
N THR A 518 3.98 8.53 -16.69
CA THR A 518 4.41 7.99 -15.39
C THR A 518 5.30 6.77 -15.56
N TYR A 519 5.94 6.33 -14.48
CA TYR A 519 6.81 5.14 -14.46
C TYR A 519 6.10 3.89 -14.99
N GLU A 520 4.86 3.65 -14.56
CA GLU A 520 4.04 2.51 -14.97
C GLU A 520 3.71 2.52 -16.48
N GLU A 521 3.50 3.71 -17.05
CA GLU A 521 3.28 3.88 -18.49
C GLU A 521 4.58 3.61 -19.27
N LEU A 522 5.72 4.12 -18.80
CA LEU A 522 7.04 3.86 -19.40
C LEU A 522 7.38 2.36 -19.37
N MET A 523 7.14 1.67 -18.24
CA MET A 523 7.25 0.22 -18.11
C MET A 523 6.32 -0.51 -19.07
N THR A 524 5.06 -0.07 -19.20
CA THR A 524 4.11 -0.66 -20.14
C THR A 524 4.55 -0.51 -21.60
N ILE A 525 5.09 0.64 -21.98
CA ILE A 525 5.63 0.89 -23.33
C ILE A 525 6.83 -0.04 -23.57
N ARG A 526 7.79 -0.10 -22.62
CA ARG A 526 8.96 -0.99 -22.66
C ARG A 526 8.56 -2.45 -22.91
N GLN A 527 7.60 -2.95 -22.15
CA GLN A 527 7.16 -4.34 -22.22
C GLN A 527 6.62 -4.74 -23.61
N LYS A 528 5.95 -3.80 -24.29
CA LYS A 528 5.33 -4.00 -25.61
C LYS A 528 6.34 -3.98 -26.77
N LEU A 529 7.59 -3.54 -26.54
CA LEU A 529 8.62 -3.45 -27.57
C LEU A 529 8.98 -4.84 -28.11
N ASP A 530 8.99 -4.95 -29.44
CA ASP A 530 9.08 -6.22 -30.16
C ASP A 530 10.20 -6.13 -31.19
N HIS A 531 11.42 -6.47 -30.77
CA HIS A 531 12.60 -6.35 -31.62
C HIS A 531 13.66 -7.38 -31.21
N SER A 532 14.25 -8.08 -32.18
CA SER A 532 15.21 -9.18 -31.97
C SER A 532 16.40 -8.82 -31.07
N ASP A 533 16.86 -7.57 -31.20
CA ASP A 533 18.05 -7.07 -30.52
C ASP A 533 17.82 -6.97 -29.00
N LEU A 534 16.57 -6.76 -28.55
CA LEU A 534 16.21 -6.68 -27.14
C LEU A 534 16.40 -8.01 -26.40
N GLY A 535 16.41 -9.13 -27.13
CA GLY A 535 16.72 -10.43 -26.54
C GLY A 535 18.13 -10.50 -25.92
N MET A 536 19.04 -9.55 -26.16
CA MET A 536 20.37 -9.55 -25.52
C MET A 536 20.35 -9.18 -24.04
N PHE A 537 19.27 -8.56 -23.56
CA PHE A 537 19.08 -8.20 -22.16
C PHE A 537 18.42 -9.34 -21.38
N GLU A 538 17.44 -9.98 -22.01
CA GLU A 538 16.56 -10.96 -21.39
C GLU A 538 17.01 -12.42 -21.60
N ASP A 539 17.85 -12.70 -22.61
CA ASP A 539 18.62 -13.95 -22.73
C ASP A 539 19.92 -13.81 -21.95
N LYS A 540 19.94 -14.41 -20.75
CA LYS A 540 21.07 -14.38 -19.81
C LYS A 540 22.35 -15.03 -20.38
N ILE A 541 22.27 -15.84 -21.44
CA ILE A 541 23.45 -16.38 -22.15
C ILE A 541 24.02 -15.29 -23.07
N ARG A 542 23.19 -14.65 -23.89
CA ARG A 542 23.62 -13.53 -24.76
C ARG A 542 24.21 -12.37 -23.96
N LEU A 543 23.63 -12.07 -22.80
CA LEU A 543 24.20 -11.11 -21.84
C LEU A 543 25.68 -11.42 -21.52
N ARG A 544 26.00 -12.69 -21.25
CA ARG A 544 27.33 -13.17 -20.85
C ARG A 544 28.31 -13.31 -22.01
N THR A 545 27.83 -13.63 -23.20
CA THR A 545 28.68 -13.88 -24.38
C THR A 545 28.84 -12.68 -25.31
N GLU A 546 27.89 -11.74 -25.30
CA GLU A 546 27.86 -10.56 -26.17
C GLU A 546 28.04 -9.26 -25.37
N LEU A 547 27.07 -8.90 -24.51
CA LEU A 547 26.98 -7.56 -23.92
C LEU A 547 28.08 -7.26 -22.89
N LEU A 548 28.25 -8.10 -21.88
CA LEU A 548 29.22 -7.85 -20.80
C LEU A 548 30.69 -7.91 -21.28
N PRO A 549 31.10 -8.86 -22.15
CA PRO A 549 32.43 -8.84 -22.76
C PRO A 549 32.69 -7.60 -23.61
N ALA A 550 31.71 -7.15 -24.41
CA ALA A 550 31.84 -5.96 -25.24
C ALA A 550 31.91 -4.66 -24.41
N ALA A 551 31.17 -4.60 -23.30
CA ALA A 551 31.33 -3.55 -22.30
C ALA A 551 32.69 -3.60 -21.58
N GLY A 552 33.38 -4.75 -21.56
CA GLY A 552 34.59 -4.97 -20.77
C GLY A 552 34.29 -5.02 -19.27
N VAL A 553 33.22 -5.74 -18.90
CA VAL A 553 32.74 -5.96 -17.53
C VAL A 553 32.69 -7.47 -17.28
N LEU A 554 33.02 -7.90 -16.06
CA LEU A 554 32.98 -9.31 -15.69
C LEU A 554 31.54 -9.76 -15.42
N ALA A 555 31.12 -10.82 -16.09
CA ALA A 555 29.93 -11.59 -15.70
C ALA A 555 30.29 -12.60 -14.60
N THR A 556 29.29 -13.11 -13.87
CA THR A 556 29.49 -14.23 -12.94
C THR A 556 30.19 -15.42 -13.62
N PRO A 557 31.22 -16.04 -12.99
CA PRO A 557 31.95 -17.14 -13.62
C PRO A 557 31.00 -18.30 -13.95
N SER A 558 30.82 -18.55 -15.25
CA SER A 558 29.85 -19.52 -15.75
C SER A 558 30.55 -20.83 -16.10
N ILE A 559 30.01 -21.93 -15.56
CA ILE A 559 30.48 -23.31 -15.76
C ILE A 559 29.90 -23.89 -17.06
N HIS A 560 28.63 -23.57 -17.34
CA HIS A 560 27.88 -24.06 -18.50
C HIS A 560 26.79 -23.08 -18.92
N LEU A 561 26.62 -22.92 -20.23
CA LEU A 561 25.63 -22.06 -20.88
C LEU A 561 25.10 -22.84 -22.10
N SER A 562 23.81 -23.14 -22.14
CA SER A 562 23.26 -24.02 -23.18
C SER A 562 21.79 -23.79 -23.47
N ASN A 563 21.44 -23.81 -24.76
CA ASN A 563 20.06 -23.75 -25.28
C ASN A 563 19.62 -25.09 -25.92
N THR A 564 20.41 -26.16 -25.78
CA THR A 564 20.19 -27.43 -26.50
C THR A 564 20.55 -28.67 -25.70
N ASP A 565 21.57 -28.60 -24.85
CA ASP A 565 21.89 -29.65 -23.87
C ASP A 565 21.53 -29.18 -22.46
N PHE A 566 20.47 -29.78 -21.94
CA PHE A 566 19.90 -29.50 -20.62
C PHE A 566 20.38 -30.48 -19.54
N ASN A 567 21.23 -31.47 -19.88
CA ASN A 567 21.79 -32.38 -18.89
C ASN A 567 22.93 -31.70 -18.14
N ILE A 568 22.67 -31.25 -16.91
CA ILE A 568 23.65 -30.58 -16.06
C ILE A 568 24.14 -31.42 -14.89
N ALA A 569 23.58 -32.61 -14.67
CA ALA A 569 23.90 -33.48 -13.53
C ALA A 569 25.41 -33.72 -13.39
N TYR A 570 26.10 -34.04 -14.48
CA TYR A 570 27.55 -34.29 -14.50
C TYR A 570 28.40 -33.02 -14.26
N LEU A 571 27.83 -31.83 -14.45
CA LEU A 571 28.52 -30.54 -14.23
C LEU A 571 28.47 -30.12 -12.76
N ILE A 572 27.39 -30.46 -12.06
CA ILE A 572 27.15 -30.13 -10.65
C ILE A 572 27.52 -31.26 -9.69
N GLU A 573 27.71 -32.50 -10.19
CA GLU A 573 28.18 -33.63 -9.38
C GLU A 573 29.51 -33.31 -8.69
N GLY A 574 29.57 -33.60 -7.38
CA GLY A 574 30.72 -33.30 -6.53
C GLY A 574 30.99 -31.81 -6.24
N ARG A 575 30.30 -30.87 -6.92
CA ARG A 575 30.45 -29.43 -6.62
C ARG A 575 29.76 -29.07 -5.31
N ARG A 576 30.42 -28.22 -4.52
CA ARG A 576 29.88 -27.72 -3.25
C ARG A 576 29.08 -26.43 -3.39
N SER A 577 29.49 -25.54 -4.30
CA SER A 577 28.88 -24.21 -4.44
C SER A 577 28.63 -23.92 -5.92
N TYR A 578 27.39 -23.60 -6.28
CA TYR A 578 26.99 -23.25 -7.65
C TYR A 578 25.60 -22.61 -7.67
N VAL A 579 25.26 -21.93 -8.76
CA VAL A 579 23.90 -21.48 -9.06
C VAL A 579 23.41 -22.20 -10.31
N VAL A 580 22.16 -22.69 -10.32
CA VAL A 580 21.46 -23.13 -11.54
C VAL A 580 20.25 -22.21 -11.75
N LYS A 581 20.10 -21.65 -12.95
CA LYS A 581 18.92 -20.87 -13.34
C LYS A 581 18.56 -21.04 -14.83
N PRO A 582 17.28 -20.88 -15.21
CA PRO A 582 16.90 -20.70 -16.61
C PRO A 582 17.57 -19.44 -17.20
N SER A 583 17.88 -19.47 -18.49
CA SER A 583 18.43 -18.30 -19.22
C SER A 583 17.37 -17.29 -19.67
N HIS A 584 16.09 -17.66 -19.63
CA HIS A 584 15.01 -17.09 -20.46
C HIS A 584 13.71 -16.79 -19.68
N MET A 585 13.80 -16.68 -18.35
CA MET A 585 12.68 -16.34 -17.46
C MET A 585 13.17 -15.26 -16.45
N SER A 586 12.30 -14.36 -15.96
CA SER A 586 12.74 -13.23 -15.10
C SER A 586 12.61 -13.46 -13.60
N GLU A 587 11.95 -14.53 -13.16
CA GLU A 587 11.64 -14.74 -11.75
C GLU A 587 12.65 -15.63 -11.00
N SER A 588 12.72 -15.47 -9.67
CA SER A 588 13.44 -16.37 -8.74
C SER A 588 12.91 -17.82 -8.74
N GLN A 589 11.83 -18.09 -9.48
CA GLN A 589 11.29 -19.43 -9.66
C GLN A 589 12.32 -20.31 -10.38
N ASN A 590 12.47 -21.56 -9.92
CA ASN A 590 13.42 -22.54 -10.46
C ASN A 590 14.91 -22.13 -10.39
N VAL A 591 15.26 -21.14 -9.55
CA VAL A 591 16.66 -20.79 -9.24
C VAL A 591 17.15 -21.61 -8.04
N PHE A 592 18.27 -22.32 -8.23
CA PHE A 592 18.91 -23.13 -7.19
C PHE A 592 20.24 -22.52 -6.80
N VAL A 593 20.30 -21.85 -5.64
CA VAL A 593 21.53 -21.30 -5.07
C VAL A 593 22.10 -22.29 -4.07
N MET A 594 23.04 -23.12 -4.52
CA MET A 594 23.56 -24.26 -3.77
C MET A 594 24.88 -23.92 -3.08
N HIS A 595 24.99 -24.21 -1.79
CA HIS A 595 26.22 -24.08 -0.99
C HIS A 595 26.35 -25.21 0.04
N ASN A 596 27.41 -26.01 -0.06
CA ASN A 596 27.66 -27.22 0.75
C ASN A 596 26.44 -28.18 0.83
N GLY A 597 25.73 -28.35 -0.29
CA GLY A 597 24.51 -29.18 -0.38
C GLY A 597 23.22 -28.50 0.08
N MET A 598 23.30 -27.26 0.58
CA MET A 598 22.15 -26.46 0.97
C MET A 598 21.71 -25.52 -0.16
N ASN A 599 20.44 -25.60 -0.55
CA ASN A 599 19.73 -24.59 -1.33
C ASN A 599 19.39 -23.40 -0.41
N LEU A 600 20.21 -22.35 -0.49
CA LEU A 600 20.09 -21.16 0.36
C LEU A 600 18.75 -20.44 0.15
N LEU A 601 18.25 -20.43 -1.09
CA LEU A 601 17.04 -19.72 -1.48
C LEU A 601 15.78 -20.41 -0.90
N ARG A 602 15.70 -21.75 -1.02
CA ARG A 602 14.64 -22.55 -0.36
C ARG A 602 14.67 -22.44 1.16
N GLN A 603 15.86 -22.52 1.77
CA GLN A 603 16.01 -22.36 3.21
C GLN A 603 15.49 -20.99 3.68
N ALA A 604 15.83 -19.93 2.95
CA ALA A 604 15.42 -18.56 3.26
C ALA A 604 13.93 -18.27 2.98
N TRP A 605 13.23 -19.18 2.30
CA TRP A 605 11.77 -19.23 2.17
C TRP A 605 11.08 -20.20 3.16
N GLY A 606 11.83 -20.81 4.09
CA GLY A 606 11.30 -21.73 5.11
C GLY A 606 11.03 -23.16 4.64
N TRP A 607 11.44 -23.51 3.42
CA TRP A 607 11.35 -24.89 2.90
C TRP A 607 12.55 -25.73 3.39
N PRO A 608 12.49 -27.07 3.28
CA PRO A 608 13.66 -27.92 3.45
C PRO A 608 14.82 -27.42 2.60
N GLY A 609 15.92 -27.06 3.26
CA GLY A 609 17.06 -26.39 2.62
C GLY A 609 17.97 -27.29 1.80
N THR A 610 17.63 -28.57 1.57
CA THR A 610 18.39 -29.48 0.71
C THR A 610 17.73 -29.61 -0.65
N SER A 611 18.50 -29.83 -1.72
CA SER A 611 17.96 -30.23 -3.02
C SER A 611 18.90 -31.24 -3.68
N SER A 612 18.36 -32.30 -4.26
CA SER A 612 19.18 -33.37 -4.88
C SER A 612 19.57 -33.03 -6.32
N ILE A 613 20.57 -33.70 -6.87
CA ILE A 613 20.99 -33.49 -8.27
C ILE A 613 19.85 -33.89 -9.23
N GLU A 614 19.13 -34.95 -8.90
CA GLU A 614 17.97 -35.45 -9.66
C GLU A 614 16.80 -34.46 -9.60
N GLU A 615 16.53 -33.84 -8.44
CA GLU A 615 15.52 -32.78 -8.28
C GLU A 615 15.87 -31.54 -9.12
N ILE A 616 17.14 -31.10 -9.07
CA ILE A 616 17.63 -29.97 -9.87
C ILE A 616 17.54 -30.30 -11.37
N GLN A 617 17.96 -31.49 -11.79
CA GLN A 617 17.91 -31.94 -13.18
C GLN A 617 16.47 -32.05 -13.70
N ALA A 618 15.54 -32.55 -12.88
CA ALA A 618 14.13 -32.61 -13.22
C ALA A 618 13.52 -31.21 -13.39
N ALA A 619 13.87 -30.26 -12.52
CA ALA A 619 13.44 -28.87 -12.65
C ALA A 619 14.01 -28.21 -13.93
N VAL A 620 15.27 -28.50 -14.29
CA VAL A 620 15.89 -28.00 -15.54
C VAL A 620 15.15 -28.51 -16.77
N HIS A 621 14.78 -29.79 -16.81
CA HIS A 621 13.93 -30.31 -17.89
C HIS A 621 12.57 -29.61 -17.92
N GLN A 622 11.92 -29.46 -16.75
CA GLN A 622 10.62 -28.82 -16.64
C GLN A 622 10.63 -27.37 -17.18
N PHE A 623 11.62 -26.54 -16.79
CA PHE A 623 11.67 -25.16 -17.27
C PHE A 623 12.20 -25.04 -18.70
N SER A 624 12.92 -26.04 -19.23
CA SER A 624 13.31 -26.04 -20.66
C SER A 624 12.13 -26.24 -21.62
N GLU A 625 10.99 -26.74 -21.11
CA GLU A 625 9.72 -26.90 -21.82
C GLU A 625 8.78 -25.70 -21.62
N GLN A 626 9.15 -24.75 -20.76
CA GLN A 626 8.37 -23.55 -20.45
C GLN A 626 8.90 -22.34 -21.21
N SER A 627 8.02 -21.39 -21.50
CA SER A 627 8.40 -20.02 -21.85
C SER A 627 8.28 -19.11 -20.63
N ALA A 628 8.82 -17.90 -20.74
CA ALA A 628 8.32 -16.78 -19.96
C ALA A 628 6.80 -16.60 -20.12
N LEU A 629 6.18 -16.02 -19.11
CA LEU A 629 4.75 -15.75 -19.02
C LEU A 629 4.34 -14.68 -20.04
N ASP A 630 3.13 -14.78 -20.58
CA ASP A 630 2.62 -13.92 -21.66
C ASP A 630 2.49 -12.43 -21.27
N TRP A 631 2.50 -12.14 -19.96
CA TRP A 631 2.51 -10.81 -19.38
C TRP A 631 3.90 -10.28 -19.01
N GLU A 632 5.00 -11.04 -19.22
CA GLU A 632 6.37 -10.49 -19.13
C GLU A 632 6.70 -9.63 -20.37
N CYS A 633 7.95 -9.16 -20.51
CA CYS A 633 8.34 -8.39 -21.69
C CYS A 633 8.50 -9.30 -22.92
N LYS A 634 8.12 -8.80 -24.11
CA LYS A 634 8.17 -9.61 -25.34
C LYS A 634 9.56 -10.15 -25.66
N ALA A 635 10.61 -9.40 -25.32
CA ALA A 635 11.99 -9.81 -25.51
C ALA A 635 12.32 -11.10 -24.73
N LEU A 636 11.82 -11.22 -23.50
CA LEU A 636 11.95 -12.42 -22.67
C LEU A 636 11.04 -13.56 -23.16
N VAL A 637 9.80 -13.26 -23.56
CA VAL A 637 8.89 -14.26 -24.17
C VAL A 637 9.47 -14.85 -25.47
N ALA A 638 10.27 -14.07 -26.20
CA ALA A 638 11.01 -14.51 -27.38
C ALA A 638 12.39 -15.13 -27.08
N SER A 639 12.88 -15.09 -25.83
CA SER A 639 14.15 -15.71 -25.45
C SER A 639 14.08 -17.23 -25.61
N LYS A 640 15.16 -17.83 -26.09
CA LYS A 640 15.22 -19.28 -26.32
C LYS A 640 15.37 -20.02 -24.99
N PRO A 641 14.65 -21.14 -24.78
CA PRO A 641 14.87 -21.99 -23.62
C PRO A 641 16.32 -22.41 -23.47
N GLY A 642 16.85 -22.21 -22.27
CA GLY A 642 18.25 -22.42 -21.94
C GLY A 642 18.49 -22.51 -20.45
N VAL A 643 19.66 -23.05 -20.10
CA VAL A 643 20.14 -23.24 -18.73
C VAL A 643 21.51 -22.62 -18.54
N ILE A 644 21.71 -22.05 -17.36
CA ILE A 644 22.97 -21.49 -16.90
C ILE A 644 23.37 -22.19 -15.60
N VAL A 645 24.63 -22.60 -15.52
CA VAL A 645 25.27 -23.09 -14.29
C VAL A 645 26.45 -22.16 -13.98
N GLU A 646 26.46 -21.55 -12.80
CA GLU A 646 27.44 -20.53 -12.38
C GLU A 646 28.19 -20.97 -11.13
N GLU A 647 29.40 -20.44 -10.94
CA GLU A 647 30.06 -20.46 -9.64
C GLU A 647 29.38 -19.48 -8.68
N LEU A 648 29.14 -19.92 -7.46
CA LEU A 648 28.48 -19.08 -6.46
C LEU A 648 29.42 -17.98 -5.97
N VAL A 649 29.11 -16.74 -6.31
CA VAL A 649 29.79 -15.55 -5.77
C VAL A 649 29.29 -15.29 -4.35
N LEU A 650 30.22 -15.17 -3.40
CA LEU A 650 29.93 -14.93 -1.98
C LEU A 650 30.74 -13.73 -1.48
N ALA A 651 30.07 -12.78 -0.85
CA ALA A 651 30.67 -11.68 -0.12
C ALA A 651 30.97 -12.09 1.33
N GLU A 652 31.92 -11.39 1.94
CA GLU A 652 32.14 -11.43 3.38
C GLU A 652 31.29 -10.33 4.05
N VAL A 653 30.37 -10.72 4.93
CA VAL A 653 29.53 -9.82 5.70
C VAL A 653 29.57 -10.20 7.18
N GLY A 654 30.11 -9.32 8.01
CA GLY A 654 30.22 -9.56 9.46
C GLY A 654 30.96 -10.86 9.82
N GLY A 655 31.95 -11.25 9.02
CA GLY A 655 32.70 -12.51 9.17
C GLY A 655 31.94 -13.78 8.75
N ARG A 656 30.84 -13.64 8.00
CA ARG A 656 30.10 -14.76 7.38
C ARG A 656 30.12 -14.61 5.86
N LEU A 657 30.08 -15.74 5.15
CA LEU A 657 29.86 -15.74 3.71
C LEU A 657 28.36 -15.67 3.41
N ALA A 658 27.95 -14.77 2.52
CA ALA A 658 26.59 -14.65 2.03
C ALA A 658 26.57 -14.22 0.55
N VAL A 659 25.45 -14.43 -0.13
CA VAL A 659 25.18 -13.74 -1.40
C VAL A 659 24.83 -12.30 -1.06
N ASP A 660 25.48 -11.35 -1.73
CA ASP A 660 25.31 -9.92 -1.54
C ASP A 660 25.16 -9.28 -2.93
N GLU A 661 23.96 -8.80 -3.22
CA GLU A 661 23.53 -8.34 -4.55
C GLU A 661 23.02 -6.91 -4.47
N PHE A 662 23.55 -6.06 -5.36
CA PHE A 662 23.14 -4.68 -5.55
C PHE A 662 22.48 -4.53 -6.91
N LYS A 663 21.21 -4.09 -6.94
CA LYS A 663 20.47 -3.82 -8.19
C LYS A 663 20.54 -2.34 -8.51
N PHE A 664 21.25 -1.96 -9.57
CA PHE A 664 21.42 -0.57 -9.98
C PHE A 664 20.43 -0.20 -11.09
N TYR A 665 19.63 0.82 -10.85
CA TYR A 665 18.69 1.37 -11.83
C TYR A 665 19.37 2.50 -12.56
N THR A 666 19.61 2.33 -13.86
CA THR A 666 20.24 3.34 -14.70
C THR A 666 19.22 4.03 -15.59
N VAL A 667 19.36 5.34 -15.79
CA VAL A 667 18.58 6.16 -16.73
C VAL A 667 19.57 6.91 -17.62
N PHE A 668 19.47 6.77 -18.94
CA PHE A 668 20.43 7.27 -19.94
C PHE A 668 21.90 7.00 -19.59
N GLY A 669 22.22 5.74 -19.27
CA GLY A 669 23.57 5.30 -18.90
C GLY A 669 24.07 5.79 -17.53
N LYS A 670 23.26 6.47 -16.72
CA LYS A 670 23.62 6.99 -15.40
C LYS A 670 22.81 6.36 -14.29
N VAL A 671 23.45 5.97 -13.19
CA VAL A 671 22.74 5.41 -12.03
C VAL A 671 21.80 6.46 -11.44
N ALA A 672 20.53 6.08 -11.29
CA ALA A 672 19.50 6.81 -10.56
C ALA A 672 19.57 6.49 -9.08
N PHE A 673 19.62 5.20 -8.73
CA PHE A 673 19.83 4.67 -7.39
C PHE A 673 20.24 3.18 -7.49
N GLY A 674 20.72 2.61 -6.39
CA GLY A 674 20.90 1.18 -6.18
C GLY A 674 20.00 0.65 -5.07
N GLU A 675 19.62 -0.62 -5.15
CA GLU A 675 18.98 -1.38 -4.08
C GLU A 675 19.95 -2.44 -3.55
N GLU A 676 20.17 -2.49 -2.23
CA GLU A 676 20.86 -3.62 -1.58
C GLU A 676 19.83 -4.69 -1.20
N ILE A 677 20.04 -5.92 -1.67
CA ILE A 677 19.19 -7.07 -1.36
C ILE A 677 19.91 -7.99 -0.37
N PHE A 678 19.70 -7.73 0.92
CA PHE A 678 20.16 -8.63 1.97
C PHE A 678 19.13 -9.75 2.19
N SER A 679 19.45 -10.96 1.74
CA SER A 679 18.65 -12.20 1.89
C SER A 679 17.30 -12.23 1.15
N SER A 680 16.53 -13.32 1.32
CA SER A 680 15.19 -13.51 0.75
C SER A 680 14.13 -12.51 1.22
N ALA A 681 14.45 -11.65 2.20
CA ALA A 681 13.56 -10.64 2.76
C ALA A 681 13.26 -9.45 1.82
N GLY A 682 13.93 -9.38 0.65
CA GLY A 682 13.76 -8.34 -0.37
C GLY A 682 14.63 -7.10 -0.14
N THR A 683 14.39 -6.01 -0.88
CA THR A 683 15.16 -4.75 -0.79
C THR A 683 15.27 -4.26 0.64
N VAL A 684 16.50 -4.06 1.11
CA VAL A 684 16.82 -3.62 2.46
C VAL A 684 17.12 -2.14 2.52
N MET A 685 17.91 -1.63 1.57
CA MET A 685 18.26 -0.22 1.44
C MET A 685 18.07 0.25 0.00
N GLU A 686 17.54 1.44 -0.15
CA GLU A 686 17.60 2.23 -1.38
C GLU A 686 18.74 3.26 -1.17
N ILE A 687 19.70 3.32 -2.10
CA ILE A 687 20.96 4.06 -1.97
C ILE A 687 21.15 4.93 -3.21
N ASP A 688 21.47 6.22 -3.05
CA ASP A 688 21.76 7.14 -4.15
C ASP A 688 23.10 6.75 -4.83
N ARG A 689 23.33 7.32 -6.01
CA ARG A 689 24.54 7.15 -6.83
C ARG A 689 25.85 7.44 -6.09
N ASP A 690 25.84 8.36 -5.13
CA ASP A 690 27.02 8.74 -4.35
C ASP A 690 27.25 7.88 -3.09
N GLY A 691 26.34 6.94 -2.81
CA GLY A 691 26.34 6.12 -1.60
C GLY A 691 25.50 6.69 -0.45
N GLN A 692 24.76 7.80 -0.63
CA GLN A 692 23.81 8.26 0.37
C GLN A 692 22.64 7.28 0.50
N ILE A 693 22.38 6.76 1.70
CA ILE A 693 21.19 5.92 1.96
C ILE A 693 19.94 6.81 1.87
N LEU A 694 19.06 6.52 0.91
CA LEU A 694 17.81 7.23 0.66
C LEU A 694 16.68 6.68 1.54
N THR A 695 16.56 5.35 1.60
CA THR A 695 15.64 4.67 2.54
C THR A 695 16.29 3.40 3.09
N ASN A 696 15.86 2.98 4.28
CA ASN A 696 16.29 1.73 4.88
C ASN A 696 15.15 1.06 5.65
N LYS A 697 14.91 -0.22 5.37
CA LYS A 697 13.90 -1.02 6.05
C LYS A 697 14.43 -1.58 7.38
N MET A 698 15.73 -1.86 7.47
CA MET A 698 16.44 -2.37 8.66
C MET A 698 17.26 -1.27 9.36
N GLU A 699 17.92 -1.60 10.49
CA GLU A 699 18.86 -0.69 11.16
C GLU A 699 20.25 -0.85 10.54
N CYS A 700 20.79 0.25 10.01
CA CYS A 700 22.08 0.25 9.33
C CYS A 700 23.25 0.10 10.32
N PRO A 701 24.08 -0.98 10.26
CA PRO A 701 25.38 -0.97 10.90
C PRO A 701 26.29 0.14 10.33
N PRO A 702 27.35 0.59 11.04
CA PRO A 702 28.18 1.75 10.62
C PRO A 702 28.89 1.66 9.25
N PHE A 703 28.76 0.52 8.54
CA PHE A 703 29.44 0.21 7.28
C PHE A 703 28.48 -0.46 6.26
N CYS A 704 27.20 -0.05 6.22
CA CYS A 704 26.22 -0.59 5.26
C CYS A 704 26.70 -0.51 3.81
N VAL A 705 27.01 0.70 3.37
CA VAL A 705 27.42 0.94 1.99
C VAL A 705 28.82 0.39 1.81
N ARG A 706 28.95 -0.60 0.93
CA ARG A 706 30.21 -1.31 0.67
C ARG A 706 31.30 -0.33 0.25
N PRO A 707 32.57 -0.53 0.67
CA PRO A 707 33.70 0.30 0.21
C PRO A 707 33.84 0.35 -1.31
N CYS A 708 33.40 -0.70 -2.01
CA CYS A 708 33.37 -0.79 -3.47
C CYS A 708 32.08 -0.25 -4.14
N TYR A 709 31.16 0.41 -3.41
CA TYR A 709 29.89 0.87 -3.99
C TYR A 709 30.09 1.84 -5.17
N ALA A 710 31.08 2.73 -5.11
CA ALA A 710 31.43 3.59 -6.24
C ALA A 710 31.88 2.80 -7.49
N GLU A 711 32.63 1.71 -7.30
CA GLU A 711 33.06 0.82 -8.39
C GLU A 711 31.88 0.03 -8.97
N MET A 712 30.92 -0.40 -8.12
CA MET A 712 29.67 -1.01 -8.59
C MET A 712 28.82 -0.05 -9.41
N VAL A 713 28.74 1.23 -9.00
CA VAL A 713 28.09 2.30 -9.79
C VAL A 713 28.79 2.49 -11.14
N GLU A 714 30.13 2.55 -11.16
CA GLU A 714 30.90 2.66 -12.42
C GLU A 714 30.65 1.46 -13.35
N ILE A 715 30.58 0.23 -12.81
CA ILE A 715 30.22 -0.97 -13.56
C ILE A 715 28.82 -0.85 -14.17
N ALA A 716 27.81 -0.45 -13.37
CA ALA A 716 26.43 -0.31 -13.84
C ALA A 716 26.29 0.75 -14.94
N GLU A 717 26.91 1.93 -14.76
CA GLU A 717 26.93 2.99 -15.79
C GLU A 717 27.63 2.54 -17.07
N LYS A 718 28.72 1.77 -16.95
CA LYS A 718 29.49 1.25 -18.08
C LYS A 718 28.70 0.21 -18.87
N VAL A 719 27.98 -0.70 -18.21
CA VAL A 719 27.07 -1.65 -18.88
C VAL A 719 25.94 -0.89 -19.59
N ALA A 720 25.23 0.00 -18.88
CA ALA A 720 24.09 0.74 -19.45
C ALA A 720 24.48 1.67 -20.61
N THR A 721 25.65 2.31 -20.52
CA THR A 721 26.20 3.14 -21.62
C THR A 721 26.56 2.29 -22.84
N HIS A 722 27.21 1.13 -22.65
CA HIS A 722 27.56 0.24 -23.75
C HIS A 722 26.31 -0.40 -24.40
N ALA A 723 25.34 -0.77 -23.58
CA ALA A 723 24.02 -1.24 -24.00
C ALA A 723 23.22 -0.20 -24.81
N ARG A 724 23.61 1.08 -24.75
CA ARG A 724 22.84 2.21 -25.29
C ARG A 724 21.39 2.21 -24.78
N ALA A 725 21.21 1.79 -23.53
CA ALA A 725 19.91 1.70 -22.89
C ALA A 725 19.57 3.02 -22.18
N ASP A 726 18.39 3.55 -22.49
CA ASP A 726 17.83 4.72 -21.80
C ASP A 726 17.28 4.36 -20.41
N PHE A 727 16.94 3.09 -20.17
CA PHE A 727 16.75 2.52 -18.85
C PHE A 727 17.19 1.07 -18.81
N LEU A 728 17.91 0.70 -17.74
CA LEU A 728 18.39 -0.66 -17.53
C LEU A 728 18.62 -0.90 -16.05
N ARG A 729 18.12 -2.02 -15.52
CA ARG A 729 18.58 -2.56 -14.23
C ARG A 729 19.84 -3.39 -14.45
N VAL A 730 20.85 -3.22 -13.61
CA VAL A 730 22.11 -4.00 -13.64
C VAL A 730 22.35 -4.58 -12.26
N ASP A 731 22.38 -5.90 -12.15
CA ASP A 731 22.51 -6.59 -10.87
C ASP A 731 23.98 -7.02 -10.67
N VAL A 732 24.59 -6.54 -9.59
CA VAL A 732 26.01 -6.68 -9.30
C VAL A 732 26.22 -7.46 -8.00
N LEU A 733 26.95 -8.58 -8.10
CA LEU A 733 27.35 -9.41 -6.97
C LEU A 733 28.75 -9.03 -6.46
N VAL A 734 28.88 -8.99 -5.14
CA VAL A 734 30.15 -8.73 -4.44
C VAL A 734 30.84 -10.04 -4.07
N GLN A 735 32.13 -10.16 -4.36
CA GLN A 735 32.97 -11.28 -3.92
C GLN A 735 33.87 -10.86 -2.75
N GLY A 736 33.95 -11.72 -1.72
CA GLY A 736 34.79 -11.51 -0.54
C GLY A 736 34.54 -10.15 0.13
N SER A 737 35.62 -9.52 0.59
CA SER A 737 35.61 -8.14 1.07
C SER A 737 35.87 -7.15 -0.08
N CYS A 738 34.99 -7.12 -1.08
CA CYS A 738 35.17 -6.37 -2.34
C CYS A 738 36.41 -6.81 -3.16
N SER A 739 36.75 -8.10 -3.19
CA SER A 739 37.88 -8.62 -3.97
C SER A 739 37.57 -8.84 -5.46
N GLY A 740 36.29 -8.77 -5.83
CA GLY A 740 35.80 -8.89 -7.19
C GLY A 740 34.33 -8.47 -7.26
N LEU A 741 33.92 -7.94 -8.42
CA LEU A 741 32.57 -7.49 -8.72
C LEU A 741 32.12 -8.13 -10.04
N TYR A 742 30.90 -8.67 -10.05
CA TYR A 742 30.41 -9.48 -11.16
C TYR A 742 28.97 -9.11 -11.48
N VAL A 743 28.64 -8.88 -12.76
CA VAL A 743 27.25 -8.69 -13.16
C VAL A 743 26.57 -10.07 -13.27
N SER A 744 25.50 -10.26 -12.50
CA SER A 744 24.67 -11.48 -12.46
C SER A 744 23.52 -11.42 -13.46
N GLU A 745 22.99 -10.23 -13.73
CA GLU A 745 21.79 -10.00 -14.51
C GLU A 745 21.74 -8.56 -15.06
N VAL A 746 20.99 -8.37 -16.14
CA VAL A 746 20.43 -7.06 -16.52
C VAL A 746 18.98 -7.27 -16.90
N GLU A 747 18.14 -6.24 -16.78
CA GLU A 747 16.70 -6.34 -17.07
C GLU A 747 16.20 -5.00 -17.64
N LEU A 748 15.46 -5.04 -18.76
CA LEU A 748 14.85 -3.83 -19.35
C LEU A 748 13.53 -3.45 -18.67
N PHE A 749 12.89 -4.42 -18.02
CA PHE A 749 11.57 -4.30 -17.40
C PHE A 749 11.64 -4.77 -15.94
N PRO A 750 12.36 -4.04 -15.06
CA PRO A 750 12.61 -4.50 -13.70
C PRO A 750 11.33 -4.70 -12.89
N ALA A 751 11.01 -5.96 -12.60
CA ALA A 751 9.82 -6.36 -11.84
C ALA A 751 9.88 -6.05 -10.32
N SER A 752 10.86 -5.26 -9.87
CA SER A 752 11.11 -4.97 -8.45
C SER A 752 10.37 -3.70 -8.01
N ASP A 753 9.65 -3.77 -6.88
CA ASP A 753 8.82 -2.67 -6.38
C ASP A 753 9.61 -1.78 -5.40
N PHE A 754 10.14 -0.67 -5.92
CA PHE A 754 10.82 0.37 -5.16
C PHE A 754 9.89 1.57 -4.86
N SER A 755 10.33 2.46 -3.95
CA SER A 755 9.45 3.48 -3.37
C SER A 755 8.83 4.46 -4.41
N PRO A 756 7.59 4.96 -4.21
CA PRO A 756 6.92 5.84 -5.18
C PRO A 756 7.70 7.11 -5.54
N PHE A 757 8.49 7.65 -4.59
CA PHE A 757 9.38 8.79 -4.84
C PHE A 757 10.47 8.45 -5.86
N LEU A 758 11.05 7.25 -5.79
CA LEU A 758 12.06 6.79 -6.76
C LEU A 758 11.46 6.51 -8.13
N LYS A 759 10.22 6.00 -8.21
CA LYS A 759 9.49 5.87 -9.48
C LYS A 759 9.29 7.21 -10.17
N GLU A 760 8.87 8.24 -9.43
CA GLU A 760 8.75 9.60 -9.96
C GLU A 760 10.12 10.19 -10.34
N ALA A 761 11.17 9.95 -9.55
CA ALA A 761 12.53 10.39 -9.88
C ALA A 761 13.08 9.74 -11.16
N VAL A 762 12.83 8.44 -11.37
CA VAL A 762 13.16 7.73 -12.62
C VAL A 762 12.36 8.33 -13.78
N ALA A 763 11.03 8.44 -13.66
CA ALA A 763 10.18 9.01 -14.71
C ALA A 763 10.54 10.47 -15.05
N ALA A 764 10.93 11.28 -14.07
CA ALA A 764 11.40 12.65 -14.26
C ALA A 764 12.70 12.70 -15.08
N ARG A 765 13.74 11.94 -14.69
CA ARG A 765 14.99 11.81 -15.47
C ARG A 765 14.73 11.26 -16.88
N TRP A 766 13.74 10.39 -17.02
CA TRP A 766 13.38 9.82 -18.31
C TRP A 766 12.77 10.85 -19.27
N ARG A 767 11.80 11.64 -18.79
CA ARG A 767 11.20 12.75 -19.54
C ARG A 767 12.26 13.80 -19.90
N GLU A 768 13.16 14.13 -18.98
CA GLU A 768 14.27 15.07 -19.22
C GLU A 768 15.16 14.65 -20.39
N GLY A 769 15.61 13.39 -20.46
CA GLY A 769 16.46 12.92 -21.56
C GLY A 769 15.72 12.65 -22.88
N TYR A 770 14.39 12.61 -22.88
CA TYR A 770 13.59 12.72 -24.10
C TYR A 770 13.30 14.18 -24.51
N ALA A 771 13.74 15.18 -23.74
CA ALA A 771 13.52 16.61 -23.95
C ALA A 771 12.03 17.01 -23.98
N VAL A 772 11.29 16.50 -22.99
CA VAL A 772 9.82 16.48 -22.92
C VAL A 772 9.28 17.29 -21.74
#